data_AF-A0A1Q7F7M6-F1
#
_entry.id   AF-A0A1Q7F7M6-F1
#
_cell.length_a   1.000
_cell.length_b   1.000
_cell.length_c   1.000
_cell.angle_alpha   90.00
_cell.angle_beta   90.00
_cell.angle_gamma   90.00
#
_symmetry.space_group_name_H-M   'P 1'
#
loop_
_entity.id
_entity.type
_entity.pdbx_description
1 polymer ?
#
loop_
_entity_poly.entity_id
_entity_poly.type
_entity_poly.pdbx_seq_one_letter_code
_entity_poly.pdbx_strand_id
1 'polypeptide(L)'
;MAADLCLSLQRTPDAVRLLGELFERQIEIGDATRASLTYKKLARYVNPAWDQKVRFGQLLENSNRKLALETYENAFEELKTQGRKQESLTVLKRIVVLASTEQNLVRVGELSAEVGDSKAAAAAFLKLAEITEGAGGSAAQWFERAYSEDSSDVGIALPYGKNLLAQGQAGAAIFVLEPHISKGGQSPELRECYAKALLAANRLTEAEPLMWQLFEQNPARVHDIANLIGLLVDAQQDAEAVALARKLEQFQRLRGERRAFLAMMQEVMGGHRASSEVLEFMSELFNAANREGDYCQTLLKLFDLHCGMSNYPKAAECLDRAVEIDVYDSGHQKRLEMLRGKIDDARYKVIAARFSSTNQSVAESSSHSEPATLGAAALQDLMLQAEILVQYGMRSKAIERLQRIQELFPQEEQHNQDLQQLYLSAGMNSRYTGSAQAPAGAAPSSPATAASNGSDPAPASLSTESTDVSHFTRVAEITRKLYRQSNADAVLLTTVNEIGAQWKVSRCIAAMRKPGLVPTAVKEYCADHIKKGGANALAKIVAAIHDLAVSRGTLTIADAPAAPELKAVREHLAELSITSLLALPLSDGPDQVGILLLVQTSPRGWHSSDIVVLKTISDQIVIALNNAGLRRLVKSLSVTDERSGLLKRASYIDLLMAETKRAVQQSPPVTVVLMQFGKNAAMVKEFGEAAVEAAMQQIAPRIPSPLWKNCVSWLPT
;
A
#
# COMPACT_ATOMS: atom_id res chain seq x y z
N MET A 1 -45.94 39.05 79.00
CA MET A 1 -46.49 39.46 80.31
C MET A 1 -45.42 40.00 81.24
N ALA A 2 -44.44 39.22 81.73
CA ALA A 2 -43.41 39.77 82.63
C ALA A 2 -42.57 40.90 81.99
N ALA A 3 -42.17 40.75 80.72
CA ALA A 3 -41.45 41.78 79.97
C ALA A 3 -42.30 43.05 79.72
N ASP A 4 -43.56 42.89 79.30
CA ASP A 4 -44.47 44.03 79.05
C ASP A 4 -44.79 44.79 80.35
N LEU A 5 -44.89 44.08 81.48
CA LEU A 5 -45.07 44.68 82.80
C LEU A 5 -43.84 45.51 83.23
N CYS A 6 -42.63 45.00 82.99
CA CYS A 6 -41.40 45.76 83.23
C CYS A 6 -41.30 47.03 82.37
N LEU A 7 -41.76 46.98 81.11
CA LEU A 7 -41.86 48.18 80.24
C LEU A 7 -42.86 49.19 80.80
N SER A 8 -44.02 48.73 81.28
CA SER A 8 -45.04 49.62 81.86
C SER A 8 -44.58 50.29 83.16
N LEU A 9 -43.68 49.64 83.91
CA LEU A 9 -43.08 50.14 85.14
C LEU A 9 -41.78 50.93 84.92
N GLN A 10 -41.44 51.30 83.67
CA GLN A 10 -40.20 52.00 83.29
C GLN A 10 -38.90 51.27 83.71
N ARG A 11 -38.96 49.97 84.01
CA ARG A 11 -37.78 49.12 84.27
C ARG A 11 -37.20 48.60 82.96
N THR A 12 -36.70 49.51 82.14
CA THR A 12 -36.10 49.23 80.82
C THR A 12 -35.01 48.15 80.81
N PRO A 13 -34.02 48.11 81.74
CA PRO A 13 -32.97 47.07 81.71
C PRO A 13 -33.53 45.66 81.98
N ASP A 14 -34.48 45.53 82.92
CA ASP A 14 -35.12 44.24 83.21
C ASP A 14 -36.02 43.78 82.06
N ALA A 15 -36.73 44.71 81.42
CA ALA A 15 -37.54 44.43 80.24
C ALA A 15 -36.68 43.94 79.06
N VAL A 16 -35.53 44.57 78.80
CA VAL A 16 -34.59 44.17 77.73
C VAL A 16 -34.08 42.75 77.97
N ARG A 17 -33.66 42.42 79.20
CA ARG A 17 -33.21 41.06 79.54
C ARG A 17 -34.29 40.01 79.29
N LEU A 18 -35.51 40.26 79.80
CA LEU A 18 -36.63 39.34 79.63
C LEU A 18 -37.07 39.19 78.17
N LEU A 19 -37.01 40.25 77.37
CA LEU A 19 -37.30 40.19 75.94
C LEU A 19 -36.24 39.38 75.17
N GLY A 20 -34.96 39.49 75.54
CA GLY A 20 -33.88 38.66 74.99
C GLY A 20 -34.07 37.16 75.29
N GLU A 21 -34.28 36.80 76.55
CA GLU A 21 -34.54 35.40 76.96
C GLU A 21 -35.79 34.82 76.28
N LEU A 22 -36.84 35.64 76.13
CA LEU A 22 -38.07 35.23 75.47
C LEU A 22 -37.89 35.02 73.96
N PHE A 23 -37.07 35.85 73.31
CA PHE A 23 -36.70 35.68 71.91
C PHE A 23 -35.95 34.36 71.68
N GLU A 24 -34.96 34.06 72.52
CA GLU A 24 -34.18 32.82 72.41
C GLU A 24 -35.05 31.57 72.58
N ARG A 25 -35.90 31.52 73.61
CA ARG A 25 -36.83 30.41 73.81
C ARG A 25 -37.80 30.23 72.65
N GLN A 26 -38.28 31.32 72.06
CA GLN A 26 -39.18 31.24 70.91
C GLN A 26 -38.50 30.68 69.67
N ILE A 27 -37.21 30.95 69.47
CA ILE A 27 -36.40 30.32 68.42
C ILE A 27 -36.23 28.83 68.67
N GLU A 28 -35.91 28.44 69.90
CA GLU A 28 -35.75 27.02 70.28
C GLU A 28 -37.03 26.21 70.07
N ILE A 29 -38.20 26.83 70.30
CA ILE A 29 -39.52 26.24 70.06
C ILE A 29 -39.88 26.21 68.56
N GLY A 30 -39.14 26.93 67.70
CA GLY A 30 -39.39 27.02 66.26
C GLY A 30 -40.51 27.99 65.87
N ASP A 31 -40.98 28.86 66.78
CA ASP A 31 -42.05 29.83 66.51
C ASP A 31 -41.47 31.12 65.91
N ALA A 32 -41.15 31.06 64.61
CA ALA A 32 -40.52 32.14 63.85
C ALA A 32 -41.31 33.46 63.87
N THR A 33 -42.65 33.38 63.88
CA THR A 33 -43.52 34.56 63.83
C THR A 33 -43.47 35.35 65.14
N ARG A 34 -43.59 34.66 66.28
CA ARG A 34 -43.50 35.31 67.59
C ARG A 34 -42.10 35.78 67.89
N ALA A 35 -41.08 34.97 67.55
CA ALA A 35 -39.68 35.36 67.69
C ALA A 35 -39.38 36.67 66.93
N SER A 36 -39.87 36.80 65.70
CA SER A 36 -39.68 38.02 64.90
C SER A 36 -40.32 39.27 65.50
N LEU A 37 -41.51 39.12 66.11
CA LEU A 37 -42.20 40.23 66.79
C LEU A 37 -41.47 40.62 68.08
N THR A 38 -41.01 39.64 68.86
CA THR A 38 -40.24 39.87 70.09
C THR A 38 -38.93 40.58 69.78
N TYR A 39 -38.22 40.16 68.73
CA TYR A 39 -36.98 40.80 68.30
C TYR A 39 -37.21 42.26 67.88
N LYS A 40 -38.23 42.53 67.07
CA LYS A 40 -38.58 43.92 66.67
C LYS A 40 -38.94 44.79 67.87
N LYS A 41 -39.57 44.23 68.91
CA LYS A 41 -39.80 44.94 70.17
C LYS A 41 -38.50 45.23 70.91
N LEU A 42 -37.62 44.22 71.05
CA LEU A 42 -36.31 44.35 71.69
C LEU A 42 -35.46 45.45 71.02
N ALA A 43 -35.39 45.43 69.68
CA ALA A 43 -34.61 46.38 68.88
C ALA A 43 -35.06 47.85 68.99
N ARG A 44 -36.27 48.13 69.51
CA ARG A 44 -36.73 49.51 69.76
C ARG A 44 -36.14 50.13 71.02
N TYR A 45 -35.67 49.31 71.95
CA TYR A 45 -35.20 49.76 73.27
C TYR A 45 -33.68 49.62 73.43
N VAL A 46 -33.07 48.67 72.74
CA VAL A 46 -31.62 48.45 72.75
C VAL A 46 -31.15 48.01 71.37
N ASN A 47 -29.86 48.23 71.06
CA ASN A 47 -29.21 47.55 69.95
C ASN A 47 -29.01 46.07 70.32
N PRO A 48 -29.70 45.11 69.67
CA PRO A 48 -29.59 43.70 70.03
C PRO A 48 -28.16 43.20 69.82
N ALA A 49 -27.77 42.17 70.59
CA ALA A 49 -26.45 41.58 70.47
C ALA A 49 -26.27 40.91 69.09
N TRP A 50 -25.02 40.79 68.63
CA TRP A 50 -24.68 40.19 67.33
C TRP A 50 -25.29 38.79 67.14
N ASP A 51 -25.33 37.95 68.18
CA ASP A 51 -25.88 36.59 68.13
C ASP A 51 -27.40 36.61 67.94
N GLN A 52 -28.08 37.54 68.61
CA GLN A 52 -29.51 37.76 68.43
C GLN A 52 -29.83 38.28 67.03
N LYS A 53 -28.99 39.18 66.49
CA LYS A 53 -29.09 39.66 65.10
C LYS A 53 -28.94 38.52 64.10
N VAL A 54 -27.95 37.66 64.27
CA VAL A 54 -27.73 36.49 63.40
C VAL A 54 -28.92 35.54 63.43
N ARG A 55 -29.42 35.19 64.62
CA ARG A 55 -30.61 34.32 64.75
C ARG A 55 -31.85 34.95 64.13
N PHE A 56 -32.05 36.26 64.27
CA PHE A 56 -33.15 36.96 63.60
C PHE A 56 -32.99 36.97 62.08
N GLY A 57 -31.77 37.18 61.58
CA GLY A 57 -31.44 37.05 60.15
C GLY A 57 -31.82 35.69 59.58
N GLN A 58 -31.56 34.60 60.33
CA GLN A 58 -31.92 33.22 59.92
C GLN A 58 -33.43 33.04 59.74
N LEU A 59 -34.25 33.63 60.63
CA LEU A 59 -35.71 33.59 60.49
C LEU A 59 -36.20 34.36 59.26
N LEU A 60 -35.44 35.35 58.82
CA LEU A 60 -35.76 36.20 57.68
C LEU A 60 -35.29 35.63 56.33
N GLU A 61 -34.40 34.63 56.29
CA GLU A 61 -33.80 34.10 55.04
C GLU A 61 -34.87 33.72 54.00
N ASN A 62 -35.94 33.03 54.44
CA ASN A 62 -37.02 32.55 53.57
C ASN A 62 -38.17 33.56 53.39
N SER A 63 -38.32 34.52 54.31
CA SER A 63 -39.47 35.43 54.32
C SER A 63 -39.15 36.82 53.74
N ASN A 64 -37.98 37.38 54.05
CA ASN A 64 -37.52 38.66 53.52
C ASN A 64 -35.99 38.71 53.39
N ARG A 65 -35.50 38.28 52.23
CA ARG A 65 -34.07 38.19 51.91
C ARG A 65 -33.32 39.53 52.00
N LYS A 66 -33.96 40.65 51.64
CA LYS A 66 -33.33 41.99 51.72
C LYS A 66 -33.10 42.40 53.17
N LEU A 67 -34.13 42.24 54.02
CA LEU A 67 -34.01 42.55 55.44
C LEU A 67 -33.04 41.59 56.15
N ALA A 68 -33.00 40.32 55.75
CA ALA A 68 -32.02 39.36 56.26
C ALA A 68 -30.58 39.81 55.97
N LEU A 69 -30.30 40.24 54.73
CA LEU A 69 -28.99 40.78 54.34
C LEU A 69 -28.60 42.02 55.17
N GLU A 70 -29.49 43.00 55.30
CA GLU A 70 -29.25 44.19 56.14
C GLU A 70 -28.98 43.82 57.61
N THR A 71 -29.70 42.83 58.14
CA THR A 71 -29.51 42.34 59.52
C THR A 71 -28.14 41.69 59.69
N TYR A 72 -27.71 40.88 58.69
CA TYR A 72 -26.40 40.24 58.72
C TYR A 72 -25.24 41.23 58.53
N GLU A 73 -25.37 42.23 57.64
CA GLU A 73 -24.35 43.28 57.48
C GLU A 73 -24.15 44.06 58.79
N ASN A 74 -25.25 44.39 59.48
CA ASN A 74 -25.19 45.04 60.79
C ASN A 74 -24.50 44.18 61.86
N ALA A 75 -24.73 42.86 61.85
CA ALA A 75 -24.05 41.93 62.76
C ALA A 75 -22.56 41.76 62.40
N PHE A 76 -22.24 41.75 61.11
CA PHE A 76 -20.88 41.64 60.60
C PHE A 76 -20.01 42.85 60.99
N GLU A 77 -20.51 44.07 60.78
CA GLU A 77 -19.78 45.29 61.18
C GLU A 77 -19.54 45.33 62.70
N GLU A 78 -20.51 44.93 63.51
CA GLU A 78 -20.34 44.84 64.96
C GLU A 78 -19.24 43.83 65.34
N LEU A 79 -19.27 42.62 64.78
CA LEU A 79 -18.25 41.59 65.04
C LEU A 79 -16.86 42.01 64.57
N LYS A 80 -16.78 42.75 63.44
CA LYS A 80 -15.53 43.30 62.91
C LYS A 80 -14.93 44.33 63.86
N THR A 81 -15.74 45.25 64.40
CA THR A 81 -15.26 46.23 65.41
C THR A 81 -14.78 45.56 66.71
N GLN A 82 -15.36 44.41 67.07
CA GLN A 82 -14.96 43.62 68.23
C GLN A 82 -13.74 42.72 67.98
N GLY A 83 -13.20 42.67 66.75
CA GLY A 83 -12.06 41.83 66.39
C GLY A 83 -12.38 40.32 66.36
N ARG A 84 -13.65 39.94 66.36
CA ARG A 84 -14.13 38.55 66.42
C ARG A 84 -14.16 37.91 65.03
N LYS A 85 -12.97 37.56 64.52
CA LYS A 85 -12.77 37.14 63.12
C LYS A 85 -13.49 35.85 62.73
N GLN A 86 -13.51 34.85 63.61
CA GLN A 86 -14.15 33.55 63.31
C GLN A 86 -15.67 33.70 63.18
N GLU A 87 -16.30 34.41 64.10
CA GLU A 87 -17.73 34.67 64.06
C GLU A 87 -18.08 35.59 62.89
N SER A 88 -17.26 36.62 62.63
CA SER A 88 -17.42 37.49 61.45
C SER A 88 -17.46 36.67 60.16
N LEU A 89 -16.58 35.69 60.02
CA LEU A 89 -16.53 34.78 58.87
C LEU A 89 -17.78 33.90 58.77
N THR A 90 -18.35 33.42 59.88
CA THR A 90 -19.60 32.64 59.84
C THR A 90 -20.79 33.47 59.34
N VAL A 91 -20.89 34.74 59.78
CA VAL A 91 -21.93 35.67 59.32
C VAL A 91 -21.73 36.02 57.85
N LEU A 92 -20.48 36.28 57.45
CA LEU A 92 -20.15 36.65 56.08
C LEU A 92 -20.38 35.49 55.09
N LYS A 93 -20.10 34.24 55.48
CA LYS A 93 -20.47 33.04 54.69
C LYS A 93 -21.99 32.99 54.43
N ARG A 94 -22.83 33.39 55.40
CA ARG A 94 -24.29 33.49 55.22
C ARG A 94 -24.68 34.63 54.29
N ILE A 95 -24.03 35.78 54.39
CA ILE A 95 -24.23 36.91 53.46
C ILE A 95 -23.96 36.47 52.02
N VAL A 96 -22.87 35.73 51.75
CA VAL A 96 -22.56 35.22 50.39
C VAL A 96 -23.62 34.24 49.88
N VAL A 97 -24.16 33.36 50.72
CA VAL A 97 -25.27 32.45 50.33
C VAL A 97 -26.50 33.24 49.89
N LEU A 98 -26.79 34.37 50.55
CA LEU A 98 -27.91 35.25 50.19
C LEU A 98 -27.58 36.25 49.08
N ALA A 99 -26.33 36.64 48.89
CA ALA A 99 -25.92 37.59 47.86
C ALA A 99 -24.47 37.28 47.45
N SER A 100 -24.33 36.42 46.44
CA SER A 100 -23.05 36.03 45.86
C SER A 100 -22.52 37.09 44.88
N THR A 101 -22.33 38.31 45.38
CA THR A 101 -21.73 39.41 44.63
C THR A 101 -20.21 39.33 44.70
N GLU A 102 -19.51 39.94 43.72
CA GLU A 102 -18.05 40.00 43.70
C GLU A 102 -17.47 40.59 45.00
N GLN A 103 -18.06 41.69 45.48
CA GLN A 103 -17.64 42.34 46.73
C GLN A 103 -17.72 41.40 47.93
N ASN A 104 -18.80 40.62 48.05
CA ASN A 104 -18.97 39.71 49.19
C ASN A 104 -18.03 38.50 49.10
N LEU A 105 -17.75 38.02 47.90
CA LEU A 105 -16.78 36.93 47.68
C LEU A 105 -15.35 37.37 48.02
N VAL A 106 -14.94 38.59 47.65
CA VAL A 106 -13.65 39.15 48.06
C VAL A 106 -13.55 39.20 49.58
N ARG A 107 -14.56 39.76 50.26
CA ARG A 107 -14.59 39.84 51.73
C ARG A 107 -14.47 38.46 52.37
N VAL A 108 -15.18 37.44 51.87
CA VAL A 108 -15.10 36.08 52.41
C VAL A 108 -13.73 35.48 52.15
N GLY A 109 -13.16 35.64 50.96
CA GLY A 109 -11.83 35.14 50.62
C GLY A 109 -10.76 35.70 51.55
N GLU A 110 -10.71 37.03 51.70
CA GLU A 110 -9.73 37.71 52.55
C GLU A 110 -9.86 37.33 54.03
N LEU A 111 -11.09 37.36 54.56
CA LEU A 111 -11.31 37.00 55.96
C LEU A 111 -11.04 35.52 56.24
N SER A 112 -11.29 34.64 55.26
CA SER A 112 -10.97 33.21 55.38
C SER A 112 -9.47 32.97 55.41
N ALA A 113 -8.70 33.69 54.57
CA ALA A 113 -7.25 33.65 54.57
C ALA A 113 -6.67 34.16 55.91
N GLU A 114 -7.20 35.27 56.44
CA GLU A 114 -6.78 35.82 57.75
C GLU A 114 -7.05 34.88 58.94
N VAL A 115 -8.12 34.09 58.86
CA VAL A 115 -8.50 33.11 59.90
C VAL A 115 -7.72 31.79 59.74
N GLY A 116 -7.03 31.60 58.62
CA GLY A 116 -6.30 30.36 58.29
C GLY A 116 -7.19 29.25 57.71
N ASP A 117 -8.41 29.56 57.27
CA ASP A 117 -9.30 28.64 56.55
C ASP A 117 -9.00 28.70 55.05
N SER A 118 -7.82 28.18 54.67
CA SER A 118 -7.29 28.27 53.30
C SER A 118 -8.22 27.63 52.26
N LYS A 119 -8.89 26.52 52.61
CA LYS A 119 -9.86 25.85 51.73
C LYS A 119 -11.06 26.75 51.41
N ALA A 120 -11.62 27.43 52.41
CA ALA A 120 -12.73 28.34 52.17
C ALA A 120 -12.29 29.60 51.41
N ALA A 121 -11.08 30.11 51.69
CA ALA A 121 -10.50 31.23 50.96
C ALA A 121 -10.34 30.88 49.48
N ALA A 122 -9.73 29.73 49.19
CA ALA A 122 -9.49 29.24 47.84
C ALA A 122 -10.81 29.04 47.06
N ALA A 123 -11.82 28.44 47.69
CA ALA A 123 -13.15 28.25 47.08
C ALA A 123 -13.88 29.59 46.80
N ALA A 124 -13.69 30.60 47.64
CA ALA A 124 -14.28 31.93 47.43
C ALA A 124 -13.61 32.66 46.25
N PHE A 125 -12.27 32.63 46.19
CA PHE A 125 -11.52 33.22 45.08
C PHE A 125 -11.76 32.50 43.74
N LEU A 126 -11.93 31.17 43.75
CA LEU A 126 -12.29 30.42 42.55
C LEU A 126 -13.65 30.87 41.98
N LYS A 127 -14.69 30.95 42.81
CA LYS A 127 -16.01 31.44 42.39
C LYS A 127 -15.96 32.88 41.88
N LEU A 128 -15.14 33.71 42.53
CA LEU A 128 -14.91 35.07 42.08
C LEU A 128 -14.28 35.10 40.68
N ALA A 129 -13.27 34.25 40.45
CA ALA A 129 -12.64 34.10 39.14
C ALA A 129 -13.66 33.70 38.06
N GLU A 130 -14.50 32.68 38.32
CA GLU A 130 -15.55 32.22 37.40
C GLU A 130 -16.57 33.30 37.07
N ILE A 131 -17.01 34.09 38.07
CA ILE A 131 -17.95 35.21 37.84
C ILE A 131 -17.30 36.30 37.01
N THR A 132 -16.05 36.67 37.33
CA THR A 132 -15.33 37.70 36.58
C THR A 132 -15.04 37.28 35.13
N GLU A 133 -14.73 36.00 34.90
CA GLU A 133 -14.55 35.42 33.57
C GLU A 133 -15.87 35.42 32.79
N GLY A 134 -16.98 35.02 33.43
CA GLY A 134 -18.32 35.07 32.83
C GLY A 134 -18.79 36.49 32.48
N ALA A 135 -18.30 37.50 33.19
CA ALA A 135 -18.52 38.91 32.88
C ALA A 135 -17.57 39.46 31.78
N GLY A 136 -16.63 38.65 31.27
CA GLY A 136 -15.62 39.05 30.29
C GLY A 136 -14.46 39.86 30.86
N GLY A 137 -14.30 39.89 32.19
CA GLY A 137 -13.20 40.54 32.89
C GLY A 137 -11.95 39.66 33.02
N SER A 138 -10.86 40.27 33.49
CA SER A 138 -9.59 39.56 33.73
C SER A 138 -9.64 38.78 35.05
N ALA A 139 -9.89 37.47 34.98
CA ALA A 139 -9.97 36.57 36.13
C ALA A 139 -8.61 36.05 36.65
N ALA A 140 -7.51 36.37 35.96
CA ALA A 140 -6.17 35.82 36.21
C ALA A 140 -5.71 35.91 37.67
N GLN A 141 -5.85 37.10 38.26
CA GLN A 141 -5.42 37.39 39.63
C GLN A 141 -6.19 36.54 40.66
N TRP A 142 -7.46 36.25 40.39
CA TRP A 142 -8.30 35.48 41.31
C TRP A 142 -8.00 33.98 41.25
N PHE A 143 -7.69 33.45 40.07
CA PHE A 143 -7.21 32.08 39.95
C PHE A 143 -5.84 31.88 40.63
N GLU A 144 -4.92 32.83 40.47
CA GLU A 144 -3.62 32.80 41.14
C GLU A 144 -3.78 32.83 42.67
N ARG A 145 -4.60 33.75 43.18
CA ARG A 145 -4.96 33.82 44.61
C ARG A 145 -5.53 32.49 45.11
N ALA A 146 -6.51 31.93 44.40
CA ALA A 146 -7.12 30.65 44.77
C ALA A 146 -6.08 29.52 44.85
N TYR A 147 -5.18 29.44 43.86
CA TYR A 147 -4.13 28.42 43.83
C TYR A 147 -3.08 28.61 44.93
N SER A 148 -2.75 29.86 45.29
CA SER A 148 -1.81 30.15 46.38
C SER A 148 -2.32 29.72 47.76
N GLU A 149 -3.64 29.73 47.96
CA GLU A 149 -4.29 29.31 49.20
C GLU A 149 -4.42 27.78 49.30
N ASP A 150 -4.83 27.11 48.21
CA ASP A 150 -4.90 25.64 48.14
C ASP A 150 -4.40 25.11 46.80
N SER A 151 -3.09 24.86 46.72
CA SER A 151 -2.44 24.28 45.55
C SER A 151 -2.66 22.77 45.43
N SER A 152 -3.34 22.13 46.39
CA SER A 152 -3.54 20.67 46.41
C SER A 152 -4.83 20.25 45.71
N ASP A 153 -5.77 21.17 45.53
CA ASP A 153 -7.06 20.91 44.90
C ASP A 153 -6.98 20.95 43.37
N VAL A 154 -7.35 19.84 42.74
CA VAL A 154 -7.44 19.70 41.28
C VAL A 154 -8.52 20.63 40.71
N GLY A 155 -9.60 20.88 41.47
CA GLY A 155 -10.68 21.78 41.08
C GLY A 155 -10.24 23.22 40.89
N ILE A 156 -9.13 23.62 41.51
CA ILE A 156 -8.54 24.96 41.39
C ILE A 156 -7.41 24.97 40.36
N ALA A 157 -6.54 23.96 40.41
CA ALA A 157 -5.41 23.85 39.49
C ALA A 157 -5.85 23.76 38.02
N LEU A 158 -6.96 23.07 37.72
CA LEU A 158 -7.45 22.91 36.35
C LEU A 158 -7.93 24.24 35.73
N PRO A 159 -8.88 25.01 36.33
CA PRO A 159 -9.26 26.33 35.83
C PRO A 159 -8.08 27.30 35.75
N TYR A 160 -7.20 27.31 36.76
CA TYR A 160 -6.03 28.18 36.73
C TYR A 160 -5.07 27.82 35.58
N GLY A 161 -4.79 26.54 35.36
CA GLY A 161 -4.00 26.07 34.23
C GLY A 161 -4.61 26.43 32.88
N LYS A 162 -5.94 26.31 32.73
CA LYS A 162 -6.66 26.76 31.51
C LYS A 162 -6.49 28.26 31.28
N ASN A 163 -6.62 29.05 32.34
CA ASN A 163 -6.45 30.50 32.27
C ASN A 163 -5.01 30.89 31.87
N LEU A 164 -3.99 30.23 32.44
CA LEU A 164 -2.58 30.42 32.07
C LEU A 164 -2.32 30.08 30.59
N LEU A 165 -2.93 29.00 30.08
CA LEU A 165 -2.84 28.65 28.66
C LEU A 165 -3.50 29.68 27.75
N ALA A 166 -4.66 30.22 28.14
CA ALA A 166 -5.31 31.29 27.40
C ALA A 166 -4.44 32.57 27.32
N GLN A 167 -3.59 32.80 28.32
CA GLN A 167 -2.60 33.88 28.34
C GLN A 167 -1.29 33.56 27.59
N GLY A 168 -1.15 32.34 27.03
CA GLY A 168 0.08 31.89 26.37
C GLY A 168 1.21 31.49 27.33
N GLN A 169 0.95 31.40 28.63
CA GLN A 169 1.94 31.03 29.65
C GLN A 169 2.04 29.51 29.84
N ALA A 170 2.42 28.80 28.77
CA ALA A 170 2.44 27.34 28.75
C ALA A 170 3.33 26.71 29.83
N GLY A 171 4.52 27.30 30.08
CA GLY A 171 5.44 26.80 31.12
C GLY A 171 4.86 26.88 32.54
N ALA A 172 4.14 27.96 32.87
CA ALA A 172 3.47 28.11 34.15
C ALA A 172 2.31 27.12 34.29
N ALA A 173 1.55 26.91 33.22
CA ALA A 173 0.47 25.93 33.20
C ALA A 173 1.00 24.50 33.45
N ILE A 174 2.13 24.12 32.86
CA ILE A 174 2.78 22.83 33.12
C ILE A 174 3.12 22.69 34.61
N PHE A 175 3.78 23.70 35.19
CA PHE A 175 4.21 23.68 36.59
C PHE A 175 3.02 23.48 37.55
N VAL A 176 1.89 24.12 37.28
CA VAL A 176 0.66 24.00 38.08
C VAL A 176 0.03 22.61 37.95
N LEU A 177 0.02 22.02 36.75
CA LEU A 177 -0.73 20.80 36.45
C LEU A 177 0.07 19.49 36.69
N GLU A 178 1.39 19.51 36.51
CA GLU A 178 2.29 18.35 36.62
C GLU A 178 2.22 17.61 37.98
N PRO A 179 2.16 18.30 39.15
CA PRO A 179 2.05 17.63 40.46
C PRO A 179 0.77 16.82 40.62
N HIS A 180 -0.32 17.21 39.95
CA HIS A 180 -1.60 16.51 40.04
C HIS A 180 -1.63 15.27 39.14
N ILE A 181 -0.95 15.31 37.99
CA ILE A 181 -0.85 14.15 37.09
C ILE A 181 0.09 13.09 37.67
N SER A 182 1.25 13.49 38.20
CA SER A 182 2.21 12.57 38.82
C SER A 182 1.64 11.83 40.05
N LYS A 183 0.74 12.47 40.81
CA LYS A 183 0.02 11.85 41.95
C LYS A 183 -1.12 10.90 41.54
N GLY A 184 -1.28 10.63 40.25
CA GLY A 184 -2.32 9.72 39.73
C GLY A 184 -3.62 10.43 39.36
N GLY A 185 -3.56 11.71 38.98
CA GLY A 185 -4.72 12.48 38.51
C GLY A 185 -5.41 11.79 37.33
N GLN A 186 -6.56 11.14 37.58
CA GLN A 186 -7.28 10.37 36.59
C GLN A 186 -8.26 11.17 35.72
N SER A 187 -8.48 12.45 36.02
CA SER A 187 -9.43 13.26 35.27
C SER A 187 -8.99 13.40 33.80
N PRO A 188 -9.84 13.03 32.83
CA PRO A 188 -9.52 13.17 31.42
C PRO A 188 -9.31 14.64 31.02
N GLU A 189 -10.06 15.56 31.63
CA GLU A 189 -9.95 17.01 31.37
C GLU A 189 -8.60 17.57 31.82
N LEU A 190 -8.08 17.09 32.95
CA LEU A 190 -6.77 17.49 33.45
C LEU A 190 -5.65 17.04 32.51
N ARG A 191 -5.68 15.79 32.07
CA ARG A 191 -4.70 15.26 31.09
C ARG A 191 -4.77 16.00 29.77
N GLU A 192 -5.97 16.31 29.29
CA GLU A 192 -6.14 17.09 28.06
C GLU A 192 -5.56 18.51 28.19
N CYS A 193 -5.81 19.20 29.30
CA CYS A 193 -5.24 20.53 29.51
C CYS A 193 -3.72 20.49 29.64
N TYR A 194 -3.18 19.48 30.34
CA TYR A 194 -1.74 19.30 30.46
C TYR A 194 -1.08 18.96 29.12
N ALA A 195 -1.69 18.09 28.31
CA ALA A 195 -1.18 17.79 26.97
C ALA A 195 -1.17 19.04 26.07
N LYS A 196 -2.23 19.86 26.11
CA LYS A 196 -2.26 21.16 25.42
C LYS A 196 -1.15 22.10 25.92
N ALA A 197 -0.86 22.10 27.21
CA ALA A 197 0.23 22.88 27.78
C ALA A 197 1.61 22.44 27.27
N LEU A 198 1.85 21.12 27.21
CA LEU A 198 3.09 20.57 26.66
C LEU A 198 3.25 20.91 25.17
N LEU A 199 2.18 20.81 24.38
CA LEU A 199 2.19 21.21 22.97
C LEU A 199 2.51 22.69 22.80
N ALA A 200 1.86 23.56 23.58
CA ALA A 200 2.12 25.00 23.53
C ALA A 200 3.54 25.39 23.98
N ALA A 201 4.15 24.59 24.86
CA ALA A 201 5.53 24.74 25.30
C ALA A 201 6.56 24.05 24.38
N ASN A 202 6.12 23.44 23.27
CA ASN A 202 6.94 22.66 22.35
C ASN A 202 7.69 21.46 23.02
N ARG A 203 7.14 20.91 24.11
CA ARG A 203 7.62 19.68 24.77
C ARG A 203 6.92 18.46 24.17
N LEU A 204 7.17 18.21 22.89
CA LEU A 204 6.39 17.27 22.07
C LEU A 204 6.56 15.80 22.48
N THR A 205 7.78 15.39 22.86
CA THR A 205 8.10 14.03 23.34
C THR A 205 7.30 13.62 24.56
N GLU A 206 7.11 14.55 25.48
CA GLU A 206 6.32 14.32 26.70
C GLU A 206 4.82 14.37 26.43
N ALA A 207 4.40 15.14 25.43
CA ALA A 207 3.01 15.23 25.01
C ALA A 207 2.54 13.96 24.29
N GLU A 208 3.41 13.31 23.51
CA GLU A 208 3.11 12.14 22.67
C GLU A 208 2.38 11.00 23.42
N PRO A 209 2.90 10.45 24.53
CA PRO A 209 2.23 9.34 25.21
C PRO A 209 0.86 9.73 25.78
N LEU A 210 0.69 10.98 26.22
CA LEU A 210 -0.58 11.48 26.75
C LEU A 210 -1.62 11.67 25.65
N MET A 211 -1.21 12.26 24.52
CA MET A 211 -2.05 12.42 23.35
C MET A 211 -2.47 11.07 22.77
N TRP A 212 -1.56 10.10 22.75
CA TRP A 212 -1.86 8.75 22.31
C TRP A 212 -2.92 8.08 23.19
N GLN A 213 -2.82 8.20 24.52
CA GLN A 213 -3.84 7.67 25.44
C GLN A 213 -5.22 8.32 25.23
N LEU A 214 -5.26 9.64 24.98
CA LEU A 214 -6.52 10.34 24.68
C LEU A 214 -7.12 9.89 23.34
N PHE A 215 -6.28 9.61 22.35
CA PHE A 215 -6.68 9.06 21.05
C PHE A 215 -7.20 7.61 21.17
N GLU A 216 -6.55 6.76 21.97
CA GLU A 216 -7.02 5.39 22.21
C GLU A 216 -8.43 5.36 22.85
N GLN A 217 -8.70 6.31 23.75
CA GLN A 217 -10.02 6.48 24.36
C GLN A 217 -11.06 7.04 23.38
N ASN A 218 -10.65 7.95 22.50
CA ASN A 218 -11.52 8.56 21.50
C ASN A 218 -10.85 8.60 20.11
N PRO A 219 -11.10 7.59 19.25
CA PRO A 219 -10.49 7.50 17.93
C PRO A 219 -10.84 8.64 16.96
N ALA A 220 -11.86 9.46 17.25
CA ALA A 220 -12.17 10.65 16.45
C ALA A 220 -11.05 11.71 16.50
N ARG A 221 -10.17 11.64 17.51
CA ARG A 221 -9.03 12.56 17.72
C ARG A 221 -7.82 12.25 16.84
N VAL A 222 -7.99 11.48 15.76
CA VAL A 222 -6.89 11.10 14.87
C VAL A 222 -6.16 12.32 14.27
N HIS A 223 -6.88 13.40 14.01
CA HIS A 223 -6.32 14.65 13.50
C HIS A 223 -5.38 15.31 14.52
N ASP A 224 -5.61 15.13 15.82
CA ASP A 224 -4.72 15.67 16.86
C ASP A 224 -3.35 14.96 16.83
N ILE A 225 -3.34 13.65 16.55
CA ILE A 225 -2.10 12.88 16.36
C ILE A 225 -1.41 13.29 15.06
N ALA A 226 -2.16 13.50 13.98
CA ALA A 226 -1.60 14.00 12.72
C ALA A 226 -0.94 15.37 12.88
N ASN A 227 -1.59 16.29 13.62
CA ASN A 227 -1.04 17.59 13.96
C ASN A 227 0.24 17.46 14.80
N LEU A 228 0.28 16.55 15.77
CA LEU A 228 1.49 16.27 16.56
C LEU A 228 2.64 15.76 15.69
N ILE A 229 2.37 14.85 14.74
CA ILE A 229 3.38 14.38 13.78
C ILE A 229 3.93 15.58 13.00
N GLY A 230 3.07 16.46 12.50
CA GLY A 230 3.49 17.69 11.82
C GLY A 230 4.37 18.60 12.68
N LEU A 231 3.98 18.83 13.93
CA LEU A 231 4.76 19.62 14.89
C LEU A 231 6.13 19.00 15.18
N LEU A 232 6.22 17.67 15.31
CA LEU A 232 7.50 16.97 15.50
C LEU A 232 8.44 17.17 14.29
N VAL A 233 7.90 17.15 13.07
CA VAL A 233 8.67 17.41 11.85
C VAL A 233 9.20 18.85 11.81
N ASP A 234 8.37 19.82 12.17
CA ASP A 234 8.78 21.23 12.22
C ASP A 234 9.80 21.51 13.34
N ALA A 235 9.71 20.78 14.46
CA ALA A 235 10.68 20.81 15.56
C ALA A 235 11.99 20.06 15.26
N GLN A 236 12.17 19.50 14.06
CA GLN A 236 13.32 18.68 13.65
C GLN A 236 13.48 17.37 14.45
N GLN A 237 12.40 16.88 15.06
CA GLN A 237 12.33 15.60 15.77
C GLN A 237 11.84 14.51 14.82
N ASP A 238 12.57 14.34 13.70
CA ASP A 238 12.16 13.53 12.56
C ASP A 238 11.95 12.04 12.91
N ALA A 239 12.84 11.48 13.73
CA ALA A 239 12.77 10.07 14.15
C ALA A 239 11.53 9.76 15.01
N GLU A 240 11.17 10.68 15.89
CA GLU A 240 9.99 10.56 16.77
C GLU A 240 8.70 10.72 15.96
N ALA A 241 8.70 11.64 14.99
CA ALA A 241 7.59 11.79 14.04
C ALA A 241 7.33 10.50 13.27
N VAL A 242 8.38 9.84 12.74
CA VAL A 242 8.26 8.57 12.02
C VAL A 242 7.82 7.43 12.95
N ALA A 243 8.33 7.37 14.19
CA ALA A 243 7.90 6.36 15.16
C ALA A 243 6.41 6.48 15.48
N LEU A 244 5.92 7.69 15.72
CA LEU A 244 4.50 7.98 15.97
C LEU A 244 3.65 7.68 14.73
N ALA A 245 4.11 8.07 13.54
CA ALA A 245 3.41 7.80 12.28
C ALA A 245 3.29 6.30 11.98
N ARG A 246 4.34 5.51 12.25
CA ARG A 246 4.31 4.03 12.14
C ARG A 246 3.33 3.40 13.14
N LYS A 247 3.31 3.90 14.37
CA LYS A 247 2.34 3.46 15.39
C LYS A 247 0.90 3.73 14.93
N LEU A 248 0.66 4.92 14.37
CA LEU A 248 -0.64 5.30 13.82
C LEU A 248 -1.03 4.47 12.58
N GLU A 249 -0.08 4.18 11.68
CA GLU A 249 -0.29 3.32 10.53
C GLU A 249 -0.76 1.91 10.96
N GLN A 250 -0.07 1.30 11.93
CA GLN A 250 -0.42 -0.02 12.44
C GLN A 250 -1.84 -0.04 13.03
N PHE A 251 -2.18 0.99 13.81
CA PHE A 251 -3.51 1.13 14.39
C PHE A 251 -4.60 1.26 13.31
N GLN A 252 -4.37 2.11 12.30
CA GLN A 252 -5.34 2.32 11.22
C GLN A 252 -5.45 1.14 10.25
N ARG A 253 -4.35 0.39 10.06
CA ARG A 253 -4.33 -0.83 9.25
C ARG A 253 -5.23 -1.91 9.85
N LEU A 254 -5.24 -2.07 11.18
CA LEU A 254 -6.12 -3.02 11.87
C LEU A 254 -7.61 -2.69 11.70
N ARG A 255 -7.95 -1.42 11.48
CA ARG A 255 -9.33 -0.95 11.25
C ARG A 255 -9.76 -0.93 9.78
N GLY A 256 -8.86 -1.24 8.86
CA GLY A 256 -9.12 -1.16 7.42
C GLY A 256 -9.14 0.26 6.86
N GLU A 257 -8.74 1.27 7.64
CA GLU A 257 -8.76 2.70 7.26
C GLU A 257 -7.46 3.16 6.56
N ARG A 258 -6.78 2.24 5.88
CA ARG A 258 -5.46 2.51 5.26
C ARG A 258 -5.48 3.66 4.25
N ARG A 259 -6.57 3.81 3.48
CA ARG A 259 -6.73 4.88 2.48
C ARG A 259 -6.86 6.26 3.14
N ALA A 260 -7.60 6.34 4.25
CA ALA A 260 -7.77 7.59 5.01
C ALA A 260 -6.45 8.02 5.66
N PHE A 261 -5.70 7.07 6.23
CA PHE A 261 -4.37 7.33 6.77
C PHE A 261 -3.39 7.87 5.71
N LEU A 262 -3.37 7.30 4.51
CA LEU A 262 -2.51 7.78 3.41
C LEU A 262 -2.85 9.21 2.99
N ALA A 263 -4.14 9.56 2.90
CA ALA A 263 -4.58 10.91 2.55
C ALA A 263 -4.17 11.92 3.62
N MET A 264 -4.36 11.57 4.89
CA MET A 264 -3.95 12.40 6.04
C MET A 264 -2.43 12.63 6.07
N MET A 265 -1.63 11.57 5.91
CA MET A 265 -0.17 11.72 5.88
C MET A 265 0.31 12.54 4.68
N GLN A 266 -0.39 12.48 3.53
CA GLN A 266 -0.11 13.37 2.39
C GLN A 266 -0.37 14.85 2.73
N GLU A 267 -1.44 15.14 3.45
CA GLU A 267 -1.78 16.51 3.89
C GLU A 267 -0.72 17.05 4.87
N VAL A 268 -0.32 16.24 5.87
CA VAL A 268 0.77 16.58 6.79
C VAL A 268 2.05 16.90 6.00
N MET A 269 2.44 16.04 5.05
CA MET A 269 3.63 16.29 4.23
C MET A 269 3.54 17.54 3.35
N GLY A 270 2.34 17.97 2.96
CA GLY A 270 2.13 19.18 2.18
C GLY A 270 2.27 20.47 2.99
N GLY A 271 1.99 20.41 4.29
CA GLY A 271 1.98 21.57 5.20
C GLY A 271 3.30 21.81 5.96
N HIS A 272 4.18 20.80 6.03
CA HIS A 272 5.34 20.81 6.93
C HIS A 272 6.68 20.70 6.19
N ARG A 273 7.78 20.87 6.93
CA ARG A 273 9.16 20.75 6.39
C ARG A 273 9.39 19.39 5.72
N ALA A 274 10.05 19.40 4.56
CA ALA A 274 10.50 18.18 3.91
C ALA A 274 11.67 17.53 4.69
N SER A 275 11.43 16.33 5.21
CA SER A 275 12.39 15.55 5.99
C SER A 275 12.74 14.24 5.27
N SER A 276 14.02 13.86 5.26
CA SER A 276 14.45 12.62 4.60
C SER A 276 13.86 11.39 5.25
N GLU A 277 13.81 11.32 6.58
CA GLU A 277 13.30 10.15 7.30
C GLU A 277 11.79 9.97 7.07
N VAL A 278 11.05 11.08 7.11
CA VAL A 278 9.60 11.05 6.88
C VAL A 278 9.28 10.73 5.43
N LEU A 279 10.03 11.27 4.47
CA LEU A 279 9.86 10.95 3.06
C LEU A 279 10.27 9.48 2.75
N GLU A 280 11.30 8.95 3.40
CA GLU A 280 11.65 7.52 3.31
C GLU A 280 10.46 6.66 3.76
N PHE A 281 9.87 6.96 4.93
CA PHE A 281 8.65 6.30 5.42
C PHE A 281 7.46 6.43 4.45
N MET A 282 7.20 7.62 3.91
CA MET A 282 6.14 7.83 2.93
C MET A 282 6.37 7.04 1.63
N SER A 283 7.62 6.89 1.20
CA SER A 283 7.97 6.08 0.03
C SER A 283 7.64 4.60 0.25
N GLU A 284 7.89 4.07 1.45
CA GLU A 284 7.52 2.70 1.84
C GLU A 284 5.99 2.53 1.82
N LEU A 285 5.26 3.51 2.37
CA LEU A 285 3.79 3.51 2.39
C LEU A 285 3.17 3.53 0.99
N PHE A 286 3.65 4.39 0.08
CA PHE A 286 3.13 4.47 -1.28
C PHE A 286 3.44 3.22 -2.10
N ASN A 287 4.65 2.68 -1.95
CA ASN A 287 5.03 1.42 -2.59
C ASN A 287 4.10 0.28 -2.12
N ALA A 288 3.90 0.15 -0.80
CA ALA A 288 3.03 -0.87 -0.24
C ALA A 288 1.53 -0.66 -0.56
N ALA A 289 1.14 0.52 -1.02
CA ALA A 289 -0.21 0.86 -1.45
C ALA A 289 -0.39 0.85 -2.97
N ASN A 290 0.64 0.48 -3.74
CA ASN A 290 0.69 0.50 -5.20
C ASN A 290 0.33 1.88 -5.80
N ARG A 291 0.70 2.98 -5.12
CA ARG A 291 0.56 4.36 -5.62
C ARG A 291 1.84 4.79 -6.33
N GLU A 292 2.09 4.22 -7.51
CA GLU A 292 3.35 4.37 -8.27
C GLU A 292 3.70 5.83 -8.59
N GLY A 293 2.72 6.65 -8.97
CA GLY A 293 2.95 8.07 -9.26
C GLY A 293 3.41 8.86 -8.03
N ASP A 294 2.73 8.71 -6.89
CA ASP A 294 3.10 9.38 -5.64
C ASP A 294 4.44 8.86 -5.08
N TYR A 295 4.69 7.56 -5.24
CA TYR A 295 5.95 6.94 -4.86
C TYR A 295 7.12 7.52 -5.66
N CYS A 296 7.00 7.62 -7.00
CA CYS A 296 8.02 8.25 -7.85
C CYS A 296 8.28 9.70 -7.46
N GLN A 297 7.22 10.49 -7.28
CA GLN A 297 7.36 11.90 -6.88
C GLN A 297 8.06 12.03 -5.52
N THR A 298 7.78 11.12 -4.58
CA THR A 298 8.43 11.09 -3.26
C THR A 298 9.91 10.72 -3.37
N LEU A 299 10.26 9.73 -4.21
CA LEU A 299 11.67 9.37 -4.49
C LEU A 299 12.45 10.52 -5.14
N LEU A 300 11.81 11.27 -6.04
CA LEU A 300 12.42 12.45 -6.65
C LEU A 300 12.67 13.58 -5.64
N LYS A 301 11.71 13.83 -4.72
CA LYS A 301 11.91 14.77 -3.62
C LYS A 301 13.05 14.33 -2.69
N LEU A 302 13.14 13.03 -2.37
CA LEU A 302 14.25 12.46 -1.60
C LEU A 302 15.60 12.63 -2.31
N PHE A 303 15.64 12.42 -3.64
CA PHE A 303 16.83 12.65 -4.44
C PHE A 303 17.33 14.10 -4.30
N ASP A 304 16.45 15.08 -4.45
CA ASP A 304 16.81 16.50 -4.36
C ASP A 304 17.33 16.84 -2.94
N LEU A 305 16.67 16.31 -1.90
CA LEU A 305 17.07 16.47 -0.50
C LEU A 305 18.46 15.87 -0.21
N HIS A 306 18.71 14.63 -0.65
CA HIS A 306 19.99 13.97 -0.47
C HIS A 306 21.12 14.66 -1.24
N CYS A 307 20.83 15.18 -2.44
CA CYS A 307 21.79 16.00 -3.19
C CYS A 307 22.16 17.28 -2.43
N GLY A 308 21.19 17.95 -1.81
CA GLY A 308 21.40 19.13 -0.96
C GLY A 308 22.24 18.82 0.28
N MET A 309 22.03 17.65 0.90
CA MET A 309 22.81 17.18 2.06
C MET A 309 24.18 16.57 1.68
N SER A 310 24.57 16.59 0.40
CA SER A 310 25.78 15.95 -0.12
C SER A 310 25.87 14.43 0.10
N ASN A 311 24.73 13.76 0.33
CA ASN A 311 24.64 12.30 0.44
C ASN A 311 24.33 11.67 -0.92
N TYR A 312 25.31 11.73 -1.83
CA TYR A 312 25.18 11.25 -3.21
C TYR A 312 24.91 9.73 -3.35
N PRO A 313 25.41 8.84 -2.48
CA PRO A 313 25.08 7.42 -2.54
C PRO A 313 23.58 7.14 -2.39
N LYS A 314 22.93 7.75 -1.39
CA LYS A 314 21.47 7.62 -1.18
C LYS A 314 20.68 8.30 -2.29
N ALA A 315 21.14 9.45 -2.79
CA ALA A 315 20.52 10.09 -3.95
C ALA A 315 20.52 9.16 -5.17
N ALA A 316 21.63 8.47 -5.45
CA ALA A 316 21.71 7.51 -6.54
C ALA A 316 20.70 6.35 -6.38
N GLU A 317 20.48 5.86 -5.16
CA GLU A 317 19.46 4.82 -4.87
C GLU A 317 18.04 5.31 -5.15
N CYS A 318 17.72 6.53 -4.74
CA CYS A 318 16.41 7.12 -5.02
C CYS A 318 16.17 7.28 -6.52
N LEU A 319 17.19 7.71 -7.27
CA LEU A 319 17.09 7.84 -8.73
C LEU A 319 16.95 6.47 -9.40
N ASP A 320 17.75 5.48 -9.00
CA ASP A 320 17.71 4.13 -9.57
C ASP A 320 16.32 3.49 -9.38
N ARG A 321 15.75 3.61 -8.18
CA ARG A 321 14.38 3.15 -7.87
C ARG A 321 13.30 3.91 -8.63
N ALA A 322 13.48 5.21 -8.88
CA ALA A 322 12.52 6.00 -9.65
C ALA A 322 12.52 5.60 -11.13
N VAL A 323 13.70 5.34 -11.70
CA VAL A 323 13.87 4.91 -13.10
C VAL A 323 13.25 3.54 -13.36
N GLU A 324 13.21 2.65 -12.37
CA GLU A 324 12.52 1.36 -12.50
C GLU A 324 11.02 1.50 -12.76
N ILE A 325 10.41 2.60 -12.31
CA ILE A 325 8.97 2.81 -12.39
C ILE A 325 8.63 3.70 -13.59
N ASP A 326 9.36 4.80 -13.77
CA ASP A 326 9.18 5.70 -14.91
C ASP A 326 10.52 6.00 -15.61
N VAL A 327 10.83 5.21 -16.63
CA VAL A 327 12.05 5.37 -17.44
C VAL A 327 12.03 6.67 -18.27
N TYR A 328 10.85 7.24 -18.54
CA TYR A 328 10.67 8.29 -19.53
C TYR A 328 10.53 9.70 -18.95
N ASP A 329 10.66 9.90 -17.63
CA ASP A 329 10.67 11.26 -17.06
C ASP A 329 11.85 12.06 -17.63
N SER A 330 11.51 13.15 -18.33
CA SER A 330 12.44 14.10 -18.93
C SER A 330 13.46 14.68 -17.93
N GLY A 331 13.16 14.65 -16.63
CA GLY A 331 14.04 15.14 -15.58
C GLY A 331 15.15 14.16 -15.17
N HIS A 332 15.02 12.85 -15.44
CA HIS A 332 15.97 11.85 -14.95
C HIS A 332 17.38 12.00 -15.53
N GLN A 333 17.51 12.42 -16.80
CA GLN A 333 18.82 12.62 -17.44
C GLN A 333 19.61 13.76 -16.77
N LYS A 334 18.95 14.87 -16.44
CA LYS A 334 19.57 15.98 -15.68
C LYS A 334 19.99 15.54 -14.28
N ARG A 335 19.16 14.74 -13.60
CA ARG A 335 19.47 14.20 -12.26
C ARG A 335 20.64 13.22 -12.27
N LEU A 336 20.76 12.40 -13.32
CA LEU A 336 21.92 11.55 -13.52
C LEU A 336 23.20 12.39 -13.69
N GLU A 337 23.16 13.44 -14.50
CA GLU A 337 24.30 14.36 -14.66
C GLU A 337 24.75 14.99 -13.34
N MET A 338 23.81 15.34 -12.45
CA MET A 338 24.12 15.87 -11.10
C MET A 338 24.93 14.90 -10.22
N LEU A 339 24.82 13.59 -10.47
CA LEU A 339 25.57 12.55 -9.76
C LEU A 339 26.95 12.26 -10.39
N ARG A 340 27.24 12.79 -11.58
CA ARG A 340 28.48 12.49 -12.32
C ARG A 340 29.71 12.96 -11.54
N GLY A 341 30.65 12.03 -11.29
CA GLY A 341 31.87 12.29 -10.53
C GLY A 341 31.67 12.41 -9.01
N LYS A 342 30.44 12.24 -8.50
CA LYS A 342 30.11 12.31 -7.07
C LYS A 342 29.76 10.96 -6.45
N ILE A 343 29.52 9.95 -7.28
CA ILE A 343 29.28 8.56 -6.89
C ILE A 343 30.31 7.66 -7.58
N ASP A 344 30.42 6.42 -7.10
CA ASP A 344 31.27 5.40 -7.71
C ASP A 344 30.96 5.21 -9.20
N ASP A 345 32.01 5.10 -10.02
CA ASP A 345 31.91 5.09 -11.48
C ASP A 345 31.19 3.83 -11.99
N ALA A 346 31.32 2.69 -11.30
CA ALA A 346 30.56 1.49 -11.63
C ALA A 346 29.06 1.69 -11.36
N ARG A 347 28.71 2.29 -10.22
CA ARG A 347 27.31 2.60 -9.87
C ARG A 347 26.68 3.61 -10.83
N TYR A 348 27.44 4.65 -11.20
CA TYR A 348 27.03 5.62 -12.21
C TYR A 348 26.75 4.93 -13.56
N LYS A 349 27.66 4.07 -14.02
CA LYS A 349 27.51 3.31 -15.27
C LYS A 349 26.32 2.37 -15.25
N VAL A 350 25.98 1.73 -14.12
CA VAL A 350 24.79 0.87 -14.01
C VAL A 350 23.50 1.66 -14.17
N ILE A 351 23.38 2.81 -13.50
CA ILE A 351 22.20 3.66 -13.60
C ILE A 351 22.14 4.30 -15.02
N ALA A 352 23.27 4.78 -15.53
CA ALA A 352 23.41 5.26 -16.91
C ALA A 352 23.08 4.18 -17.95
N ALA A 353 23.42 2.91 -17.68
CA ALA A 353 23.14 1.79 -18.56
C ALA A 353 21.64 1.62 -18.79
N ARG A 354 20.82 1.85 -17.75
CA ARG A 354 19.35 1.79 -17.83
C ARG A 354 18.75 2.89 -18.72
N PHE A 355 19.42 4.04 -18.83
CA PHE A 355 19.08 5.08 -19.81
C PHE A 355 19.66 4.78 -21.20
N SER A 356 20.87 4.19 -21.25
CA SER A 356 21.60 3.91 -22.50
C SER A 356 21.17 2.63 -23.22
N SER A 357 20.46 1.71 -22.57
CA SER A 357 19.71 0.64 -23.26
C SER A 357 18.65 1.21 -24.21
N THR A 358 18.34 2.50 -24.08
CA THR A 358 17.49 3.28 -24.99
C THR A 358 18.28 4.28 -25.84
N ASN A 359 19.53 4.62 -25.48
CA ASN A 359 20.37 5.65 -26.13
C ASN A 359 21.70 5.19 -26.74
N GLN A 360 22.07 3.89 -26.68
CA GLN A 360 23.16 3.31 -27.49
C GLN A 360 22.75 3.13 -28.96
N SER A 361 22.07 4.15 -29.50
CA SER A 361 21.88 4.38 -30.92
C SER A 361 22.56 5.65 -31.42
N VAL A 362 23.27 6.45 -30.61
CA VAL A 362 24.09 7.57 -31.13
C VAL A 362 25.32 7.88 -30.26
N ALA A 363 26.51 7.75 -30.88
CA ALA A 363 27.82 8.31 -30.49
C ALA A 363 28.49 7.72 -29.21
N GLU A 364 29.72 7.20 -29.20
CA GLU A 364 30.88 7.42 -30.06
C GLU A 364 31.88 6.25 -29.95
N SER A 365 32.45 5.88 -31.10
CA SER A 365 33.71 5.13 -31.25
C SER A 365 34.91 6.02 -30.92
N SER A 366 35.86 5.59 -30.09
CA SER A 366 37.16 5.04 -30.49
C SER A 366 38.02 4.81 -29.22
N SER A 367 38.77 3.74 -29.03
CA SER A 367 39.95 3.37 -29.84
C SER A 367 40.51 1.97 -29.49
N HIS A 368 40.95 1.27 -30.56
CA HIS A 368 41.85 0.10 -30.65
C HIS A 368 41.38 -1.27 -30.08
N SER A 369 41.46 -2.43 -30.77
CA SER A 369 42.11 -2.81 -32.04
C SER A 369 41.68 -4.23 -32.50
N GLU A 370 41.23 -4.35 -33.77
CA GLU A 370 41.53 -5.41 -34.77
C GLU A 370 40.98 -6.87 -34.66
N PRO A 371 40.92 -7.67 -35.77
CA PRO A 371 39.65 -7.90 -36.50
C PRO A 371 39.31 -9.38 -36.83
N ALA A 372 38.19 -9.54 -37.55
CA ALA A 372 37.85 -10.65 -38.45
C ALA A 372 37.44 -12.00 -37.83
N THR A 373 36.15 -12.10 -37.44
CA THR A 373 35.29 -13.31 -37.53
C THR A 373 33.85 -13.02 -37.03
N LEU A 374 33.61 -11.89 -36.36
CA LEU A 374 32.32 -11.56 -35.71
C LEU A 374 31.20 -11.00 -36.63
N GLY A 375 31.42 -10.84 -37.94
CA GLY A 375 30.43 -10.24 -38.85
C GLY A 375 29.17 -11.11 -39.08
N ALA A 376 29.34 -12.41 -39.30
CA ALA A 376 28.23 -13.31 -39.64
C ALA A 376 27.28 -13.58 -38.47
N ALA A 377 27.83 -13.74 -37.25
CA ALA A 377 27.03 -13.94 -36.04
C ALA A 377 26.20 -12.69 -35.70
N ALA A 378 26.78 -11.50 -35.89
CA ALA A 378 26.09 -10.24 -35.69
C ALA A 378 24.98 -10.02 -36.72
N LEU A 379 25.22 -10.35 -38.00
CA LEU A 379 24.18 -10.30 -39.04
C LEU A 379 23.01 -11.22 -38.71
N GLN A 380 23.31 -12.45 -38.28
CA GLN A 380 22.29 -13.46 -38.00
C GLN A 380 21.45 -13.13 -36.76
N ASP A 381 22.03 -12.50 -35.74
CA ASP A 381 21.29 -12.01 -34.58
C ASP A 381 20.42 -10.80 -34.91
N LEU A 382 20.91 -9.87 -35.74
CA LEU A 382 20.13 -8.73 -36.21
C LEU A 382 18.95 -9.17 -37.10
N MET A 383 19.16 -10.15 -37.98
CA MET A 383 18.08 -10.76 -38.78
C MET A 383 17.00 -11.40 -37.91
N LEU A 384 17.42 -12.14 -36.89
CA LEU A 384 16.50 -12.75 -35.93
C LEU A 384 15.69 -11.71 -35.15
N GLN A 385 16.33 -10.61 -34.72
CA GLN A 385 15.65 -9.51 -34.04
C GLN A 385 14.63 -8.83 -34.96
N ALA A 386 14.98 -8.60 -36.22
CA ALA A 386 14.05 -8.07 -37.22
C ALA A 386 12.87 -9.03 -37.47
N GLU A 387 13.13 -10.34 -37.55
CA GLU A 387 12.10 -11.37 -37.73
C GLU A 387 11.11 -11.40 -36.56
N ILE A 388 11.62 -11.35 -35.32
CA ILE A 388 10.78 -11.25 -34.12
C ILE A 388 9.92 -9.96 -34.20
N LEU A 389 10.49 -8.82 -34.60
CA LEU A 389 9.71 -7.58 -34.70
C LEU A 389 8.61 -7.64 -35.78
N VAL A 390 8.87 -8.28 -36.92
CA VAL A 390 7.86 -8.53 -37.97
C VAL A 390 6.76 -9.46 -37.45
N GLN A 391 7.13 -10.57 -36.80
CA GLN A 391 6.18 -11.54 -36.25
C GLN A 391 5.23 -10.95 -35.19
N TYR A 392 5.72 -9.99 -34.39
CA TYR A 392 4.92 -9.33 -33.35
C TYR A 392 4.11 -8.12 -33.87
N GLY A 393 4.19 -7.83 -35.17
CA GLY A 393 3.43 -6.77 -35.85
C GLY A 393 4.02 -5.37 -35.67
N MET A 394 5.25 -5.25 -35.19
CA MET A 394 5.97 -3.98 -35.01
C MET A 394 6.73 -3.60 -36.28
N ARG A 395 6.01 -3.38 -37.39
CA ARG A 395 6.60 -3.14 -38.72
C ARG A 395 7.54 -1.94 -38.78
N SER A 396 7.21 -0.83 -38.11
CA SER A 396 8.08 0.36 -38.10
C SER A 396 9.46 0.07 -37.51
N LYS A 397 9.51 -0.60 -36.36
CA LYS A 397 10.75 -1.01 -35.71
C LYS A 397 11.49 -2.09 -36.49
N ALA A 398 10.76 -3.01 -37.14
CA ALA A 398 11.36 -4.00 -38.04
C ALA A 398 12.04 -3.34 -39.24
N ILE A 399 11.41 -2.32 -39.85
CA ILE A 399 11.98 -1.53 -40.95
C ILE A 399 13.24 -0.78 -40.50
N GLU A 400 13.25 -0.19 -39.31
CA GLU A 400 14.46 0.46 -38.75
C GLU A 400 15.62 -0.54 -38.58
N ARG A 401 15.33 -1.76 -38.11
CA ARG A 401 16.35 -2.81 -37.98
C ARG A 401 16.83 -3.33 -39.34
N LEU A 402 15.93 -3.50 -40.29
CA LEU A 402 16.25 -3.89 -41.66
C LEU A 402 17.04 -2.80 -42.41
N GLN A 403 16.74 -1.51 -42.17
CA GLN A 403 17.56 -0.37 -42.64
C GLN A 403 18.95 -0.41 -42.01
N ARG A 404 19.05 -0.73 -40.72
CA ARG A 404 20.33 -0.85 -40.04
C ARG A 404 21.16 -2.03 -40.55
N ILE A 405 20.54 -3.15 -40.89
CA ILE A 405 21.20 -4.28 -41.57
C ILE A 405 21.71 -3.83 -42.95
N GLN A 406 20.94 -3.04 -43.69
CA GLN A 406 21.34 -2.50 -45.00
C GLN A 406 22.55 -1.55 -44.92
N GLU A 407 22.66 -0.79 -43.83
CA GLU A 407 23.79 0.12 -43.56
C GLU A 407 25.05 -0.62 -43.09
N LEU A 408 24.88 -1.65 -42.25
CA LEU A 408 26.00 -2.39 -41.66
C LEU A 408 26.56 -3.48 -42.59
N PHE A 409 25.71 -4.02 -43.48
CA PHE A 409 26.04 -5.12 -44.38
C PHE A 409 25.56 -4.82 -45.81
N PRO A 410 26.21 -3.87 -46.52
CA PRO A 410 25.81 -3.52 -47.88
C PRO A 410 25.96 -4.71 -48.83
N GLN A 411 24.94 -4.98 -49.65
CA GLN A 411 24.87 -6.05 -50.67
C GLN A 411 24.72 -7.51 -50.15
N GLU A 412 24.61 -7.75 -48.84
CA GLU A 412 24.29 -9.10 -48.29
C GLU A 412 22.88 -9.60 -48.69
N GLU A 413 21.98 -8.70 -49.06
CA GLU A 413 20.64 -9.02 -49.59
C GLU A 413 20.66 -9.78 -50.93
N GLN A 414 21.79 -9.76 -51.67
CA GLN A 414 21.96 -10.54 -52.90
C GLN A 414 22.40 -11.99 -52.62
N HIS A 415 23.00 -12.24 -51.45
CA HIS A 415 23.57 -13.53 -51.06
C HIS A 415 22.68 -14.28 -50.06
N ASN A 416 21.83 -13.58 -49.30
CA ASN A 416 21.00 -14.14 -48.25
C ASN A 416 19.49 -14.07 -48.56
N GLN A 417 18.89 -15.21 -48.94
CA GLN A 417 17.47 -15.32 -49.30
C GLN A 417 16.52 -15.01 -48.14
N ASP A 418 16.90 -15.33 -46.89
CA ASP A 418 16.06 -15.10 -45.71
C ASP A 418 15.94 -13.61 -45.40
N LEU A 419 17.03 -12.86 -45.59
CA LEU A 419 17.05 -11.41 -45.45
C LEU A 419 16.15 -10.74 -46.51
N GLN A 420 16.16 -11.25 -47.74
CA GLN A 420 15.29 -10.78 -48.82
C GLN A 420 13.80 -11.01 -48.52
N GLN A 421 13.45 -12.18 -47.98
CA GLN A 421 12.08 -12.47 -47.53
C GLN A 421 11.66 -11.57 -46.36
N LEU A 422 12.59 -11.25 -45.45
CA LEU A 422 12.36 -10.32 -44.36
C LEU A 422 12.05 -8.89 -44.85
N TYR A 423 12.79 -8.37 -45.83
CA TYR A 423 12.49 -7.07 -46.45
C TYR A 423 11.10 -7.05 -47.10
N LEU A 424 10.73 -8.10 -47.84
CA LEU A 424 9.42 -8.24 -48.48
C LEU A 424 8.28 -8.32 -47.45
N SER A 425 8.47 -9.10 -46.38
CA SER A 425 7.46 -9.26 -45.32
C SER A 425 7.25 -7.98 -44.48
N ALA A 426 8.29 -7.16 -44.36
CA ALA A 426 8.25 -5.86 -43.69
C ALA A 426 7.72 -4.72 -44.60
N GLY A 427 7.53 -4.97 -45.90
CA GLY A 427 7.04 -3.99 -46.88
C GLY A 427 8.09 -2.96 -47.31
N MET A 428 9.37 -3.31 -47.22
CA MET A 428 10.50 -2.45 -47.58
C MET A 428 11.04 -2.85 -48.96
N ASN A 429 11.06 -1.92 -49.90
CA ASN A 429 11.66 -2.15 -51.22
C ASN A 429 13.19 -2.00 -51.11
N SER A 430 13.94 -3.00 -51.58
CA SER A 430 15.39 -2.90 -51.69
C SER A 430 15.76 -1.73 -52.62
N ARG A 431 16.63 -0.83 -52.15
CA ARG A 431 17.02 0.39 -52.88
C ARG A 431 17.80 0.11 -54.18
N TYR A 432 18.21 -1.12 -54.43
CA TYR A 432 19.05 -1.47 -55.57
C TYR A 432 18.33 -2.23 -56.69
N THR A 433 17.04 -2.58 -56.55
CA THR A 433 16.26 -3.21 -57.64
C THR A 433 15.61 -2.16 -58.56
N GLY A 434 16.40 -1.17 -58.99
CA GLY A 434 15.92 0.01 -59.70
C GLY A 434 16.85 0.55 -60.78
N SER A 435 17.56 -0.30 -61.52
CA SER A 435 18.00 0.04 -62.88
C SER A 435 18.24 -1.22 -63.72
N ALA A 436 17.64 -1.22 -64.92
CA ALA A 436 17.79 -2.15 -66.04
C ALA A 436 16.85 -3.37 -66.07
N GLN A 437 15.71 -3.18 -66.72
CA GLN A 437 15.01 -4.25 -67.42
C GLN A 437 15.69 -4.49 -68.79
N ALA A 438 16.01 -5.78 -69.03
CA ALA A 438 15.95 -6.53 -70.30
C ALA A 438 17.02 -6.27 -71.40
N PRO A 439 17.33 -7.25 -72.28
CA PRO A 439 16.48 -8.40 -72.65
C PRO A 439 17.12 -9.81 -72.76
N ALA A 440 16.19 -10.77 -72.78
CA ALA A 440 16.19 -12.11 -73.37
C ALA A 440 17.47 -12.72 -73.97
N GLY A 441 17.75 -13.97 -73.59
CA GLY A 441 18.67 -14.84 -74.32
C GLY A 441 18.91 -16.21 -73.68
N ALA A 442 18.03 -17.16 -74.00
CA ALA A 442 18.27 -18.60 -74.21
C ALA A 442 18.98 -19.46 -73.14
N ALA A 443 18.28 -20.53 -72.75
CA ALA A 443 18.89 -21.79 -72.28
C ALA A 443 19.80 -22.39 -73.39
N PRO A 444 20.78 -23.28 -73.10
CA PRO A 444 20.42 -24.66 -72.74
C PRO A 444 21.37 -25.45 -71.81
N SER A 445 20.81 -26.57 -71.31
CA SER A 445 21.38 -27.93 -71.18
C SER A 445 22.50 -28.24 -70.18
N SER A 446 22.18 -29.15 -69.26
CA SER A 446 23.07 -30.19 -68.71
C SER A 446 23.68 -31.08 -69.81
N PRO A 447 24.84 -31.72 -69.58
CA PRO A 447 24.85 -33.15 -69.24
C PRO A 447 25.84 -33.46 -68.11
N ALA A 448 25.52 -34.30 -67.14
CA ALA A 448 25.65 -35.77 -67.14
C ALA A 448 27.09 -36.33 -67.20
N THR A 449 27.37 -37.18 -66.19
CA THR A 449 28.15 -38.42 -66.18
C THR A 449 29.68 -38.45 -66.03
N ALA A 450 30.05 -39.27 -65.01
CA ALA A 450 31.14 -40.25 -64.94
C ALA A 450 32.56 -39.73 -64.66
N ALA A 451 33.47 -40.44 -63.98
CA ALA A 451 33.50 -41.58 -63.06
C ALA A 451 35.01 -41.88 -62.87
N SER A 452 35.38 -42.42 -61.69
CA SER A 452 36.59 -43.26 -61.44
C SER A 452 37.97 -42.57 -61.48
N ASN A 453 39.02 -42.97 -60.74
CA ASN A 453 39.26 -43.95 -59.68
C ASN A 453 40.70 -43.75 -59.14
N GLY A 454 40.95 -44.22 -57.91
CA GLY A 454 42.27 -44.63 -57.38
C GLY A 454 42.95 -43.58 -56.49
N SER A 455 43.46 -43.88 -55.29
CA SER A 455 43.83 -45.16 -54.66
C SER A 455 44.15 -44.95 -53.16
N ASP A 456 43.67 -45.87 -52.31
CA ASP A 456 43.99 -46.08 -50.88
C ASP A 456 45.50 -46.37 -50.59
N PRO A 457 46.00 -46.55 -49.32
CA PRO A 457 45.34 -46.54 -47.99
C PRO A 457 46.09 -45.81 -46.83
N ALA A 458 45.42 -45.77 -45.65
CA ALA A 458 45.93 -45.85 -44.25
C ALA A 458 45.71 -44.62 -43.34
N PRO A 459 45.62 -44.80 -41.99
CA PRO A 459 44.68 -45.64 -41.25
C PRO A 459 43.80 -44.81 -40.29
N ALA A 460 42.75 -45.45 -39.77
CA ALA A 460 41.78 -44.89 -38.85
C ALA A 460 42.35 -44.57 -37.45
N SER A 461 42.09 -43.36 -36.97
CA SER A 461 41.80 -43.05 -35.56
C SER A 461 41.43 -41.57 -35.45
N LEU A 462 40.16 -41.26 -35.11
CA LEU A 462 39.59 -40.00 -34.57
C LEU A 462 38.17 -39.81 -35.13
N SER A 463 37.19 -40.54 -34.57
CA SER A 463 35.76 -40.35 -34.95
C SER A 463 34.82 -40.45 -33.74
N THR A 464 35.28 -40.00 -32.56
CA THR A 464 34.44 -39.92 -31.35
C THR A 464 34.15 -38.48 -30.93
N GLU A 465 35.09 -37.54 -31.14
CA GLU A 465 34.88 -36.13 -30.77
C GLU A 465 33.86 -35.40 -31.67
N SER A 466 33.75 -35.75 -32.96
CA SER A 466 32.86 -35.05 -33.90
C SER A 466 31.38 -35.35 -33.67
N THR A 467 31.05 -36.56 -33.20
CA THR A 467 29.67 -36.98 -32.90
C THR A 467 29.13 -36.27 -31.66
N ASP A 468 29.92 -36.17 -30.59
CA ASP A 468 29.50 -35.54 -29.33
C ASP A 468 29.21 -34.05 -29.53
N VAL A 469 30.06 -33.34 -30.27
CA VAL A 469 29.83 -31.92 -30.62
C VAL A 469 28.51 -31.75 -31.38
N SER A 470 28.19 -32.64 -32.32
CA SER A 470 26.95 -32.59 -33.10
C SER A 470 25.69 -32.89 -32.27
N HIS A 471 25.81 -33.66 -31.19
CA HIS A 471 24.70 -33.94 -30.28
C HIS A 471 24.42 -32.74 -29.37
N PHE A 472 25.46 -32.08 -28.85
CA PHE A 472 25.30 -30.87 -28.03
C PHE A 472 24.70 -29.70 -28.81
N THR A 473 25.08 -29.51 -30.08
CA THR A 473 24.49 -28.44 -30.91
C THR A 473 23.01 -28.67 -31.16
N ARG A 474 22.57 -29.91 -31.40
CA ARG A 474 21.13 -30.24 -31.55
C ARG A 474 20.33 -29.96 -30.28
N VAL A 475 20.84 -30.35 -29.11
CA VAL A 475 20.18 -30.06 -27.82
C VAL A 475 20.02 -28.56 -27.63
N ALA A 476 21.08 -27.79 -27.85
CA ALA A 476 21.06 -26.34 -27.67
C ALA A 476 20.07 -25.64 -28.65
N GLU A 477 20.03 -26.07 -29.90
CA GLU A 477 19.12 -25.51 -30.91
C GLU A 477 17.64 -25.79 -30.56
N ILE A 478 17.31 -27.05 -30.24
CA ILE A 478 15.95 -27.43 -29.86
C ILE A 478 15.53 -26.71 -28.59
N THR A 479 16.39 -26.68 -27.56
CA THR A 479 16.13 -25.98 -26.30
C THR A 479 15.84 -24.50 -26.52
N ARG A 480 16.60 -23.84 -27.40
CA ARG A 480 16.36 -22.44 -27.79
C ARG A 480 15.00 -22.25 -28.45
N LYS A 481 14.60 -23.15 -29.36
CA LYS A 481 13.28 -23.09 -30.01
C LYS A 481 12.13 -23.36 -29.04
N LEU A 482 12.32 -24.26 -28.07
CA LEU A 482 11.33 -24.57 -27.03
C LEU A 482 11.10 -23.39 -26.07
N TYR A 483 12.16 -22.72 -25.60
CA TYR A 483 12.01 -21.59 -24.67
C TYR A 483 11.45 -20.30 -25.31
N ARG A 484 11.47 -20.21 -26.65
CA ARG A 484 10.79 -19.12 -27.39
C ARG A 484 9.27 -19.27 -27.40
N GLN A 485 8.74 -20.46 -27.10
CA GLN A 485 7.30 -20.69 -27.16
C GLN A 485 6.57 -20.09 -25.96
N SER A 486 5.39 -19.54 -26.21
CA SER A 486 4.60 -18.79 -25.22
C SER A 486 3.47 -19.61 -24.58
N ASN A 487 3.14 -20.78 -25.13
CA ASN A 487 2.07 -21.65 -24.63
C ASN A 487 2.43 -23.14 -24.80
N ALA A 488 1.77 -24.01 -24.01
CA ALA A 488 2.07 -25.44 -23.99
C ALA A 488 1.81 -26.15 -25.32
N ASP A 489 0.77 -25.75 -26.07
CA ASP A 489 0.47 -26.32 -27.40
C ASP A 489 1.60 -26.08 -28.40
N ALA A 490 2.17 -24.87 -28.40
CA ALA A 490 3.28 -24.50 -29.27
C ALA A 490 4.59 -25.20 -28.86
N VAL A 491 4.82 -25.39 -27.56
CA VAL A 491 5.94 -26.19 -27.05
C VAL A 491 5.84 -27.63 -27.58
N LEU A 492 4.68 -28.29 -27.45
CA LEU A 492 4.47 -29.66 -27.95
C LEU A 492 4.60 -29.75 -29.47
N LEU A 493 4.05 -28.79 -30.22
CA LEU A 493 4.13 -28.79 -31.68
C LEU A 493 5.58 -28.61 -32.17
N THR A 494 6.31 -27.67 -31.56
CA THR A 494 7.74 -27.44 -31.86
C THR A 494 8.55 -28.69 -31.53
N THR A 495 8.26 -29.33 -30.39
CA THR A 495 8.90 -30.58 -29.96
C THR A 495 8.78 -31.66 -31.02
N VAL A 496 7.56 -31.97 -31.48
CA VAL A 496 7.36 -33.09 -32.42
C VAL A 496 7.98 -32.82 -33.79
N ASN A 497 7.94 -31.56 -34.25
CA ASN A 497 8.48 -31.19 -35.57
C ASN A 497 10.01 -31.21 -35.57
N GLU A 498 10.65 -30.62 -34.56
CA GLU A 498 12.11 -30.54 -34.47
C GLU A 498 12.73 -31.93 -34.25
N ILE A 499 12.19 -32.71 -33.30
CA ILE A 499 12.67 -34.06 -33.05
C ILE A 499 12.36 -34.98 -34.24
N GLY A 500 11.19 -34.81 -34.84
CA GLY A 500 10.76 -35.52 -36.05
C GLY A 500 11.75 -35.37 -37.21
N ALA A 501 12.08 -34.11 -37.53
CA ALA A 501 12.97 -33.76 -38.63
C ALA A 501 14.43 -34.16 -38.35
N GLN A 502 14.96 -33.87 -37.15
CA GLN A 502 16.38 -34.09 -36.85
C GLN A 502 16.74 -35.58 -36.70
N TRP A 503 15.83 -36.41 -36.16
CA TRP A 503 16.04 -37.86 -36.04
C TRP A 503 15.48 -38.68 -37.21
N LYS A 504 14.87 -38.01 -38.20
CA LYS A 504 14.26 -38.62 -39.40
C LYS A 504 13.36 -39.79 -39.03
N VAL A 505 12.47 -39.58 -38.06
CA VAL A 505 11.51 -40.60 -37.64
C VAL A 505 10.26 -40.56 -38.50
N SER A 506 9.65 -41.73 -38.69
CA SER A 506 8.40 -41.87 -39.42
C SER A 506 7.28 -41.06 -38.75
N ARG A 507 7.20 -41.12 -37.42
CA ARG A 507 6.26 -40.34 -36.63
C ARG A 507 6.86 -39.96 -35.28
N CYS A 508 6.60 -38.74 -34.84
CA CYS A 508 6.92 -38.28 -33.47
C CYS A 508 5.63 -37.80 -32.81
N ILE A 509 5.34 -38.25 -31.58
CA ILE A 509 4.12 -37.91 -30.85
C ILE A 509 4.53 -37.36 -29.49
N ALA A 510 4.05 -36.17 -29.15
CA ALA A 510 4.18 -35.62 -27.80
C ALA A 510 2.78 -35.41 -27.21
N ALA A 511 2.58 -35.89 -25.99
CA ALA A 511 1.28 -35.83 -25.34
C ALA A 511 1.38 -35.42 -23.87
N MET A 512 0.48 -34.55 -23.43
CA MET A 512 0.29 -34.24 -22.01
C MET A 512 -0.81 -35.14 -21.44
N ARG A 513 -0.48 -35.88 -20.39
CA ARG A 513 -1.40 -36.83 -19.76
C ARG A 513 -0.93 -37.08 -18.33
N LYS A 514 -1.85 -36.98 -17.37
CA LYS A 514 -1.63 -37.57 -16.04
C LYS A 514 -1.99 -39.06 -16.06
N PRO A 515 -1.24 -39.94 -15.37
CA PRO A 515 -1.53 -41.37 -15.31
C PRO A 515 -2.98 -41.64 -14.91
N GLY A 516 -3.65 -42.57 -15.60
CA GLY A 516 -5.05 -42.92 -15.35
C GLY A 516 -6.12 -42.02 -15.98
N LEU A 517 -5.76 -40.85 -16.54
CA LEU A 517 -6.69 -39.97 -17.27
C LEU A 517 -6.51 -40.07 -18.80
N VAL A 518 -7.42 -39.51 -19.59
CA VAL A 518 -7.22 -39.38 -21.04
C VAL A 518 -6.20 -38.27 -21.37
N PRO A 519 -5.44 -38.36 -22.49
CA PRO A 519 -4.54 -37.28 -22.91
C PRO A 519 -5.27 -35.95 -23.06
N THR A 520 -4.73 -34.88 -22.47
CA THR A 520 -5.30 -33.53 -22.54
C THR A 520 -4.88 -32.79 -23.81
N ALA A 521 -3.68 -33.08 -24.31
CA ALA A 521 -3.18 -32.56 -25.57
C ALA A 521 -2.28 -33.61 -26.23
N VAL A 522 -2.42 -33.79 -27.55
CA VAL A 522 -1.58 -34.68 -28.36
C VAL A 522 -1.20 -33.93 -29.63
N LYS A 523 0.10 -33.87 -29.92
CA LYS A 523 0.63 -33.36 -31.19
C LYS A 523 1.39 -34.47 -31.89
N GLU A 524 1.30 -34.50 -33.22
CA GLU A 524 2.03 -35.46 -34.04
C GLU A 524 2.78 -34.77 -35.17
N TYR A 525 3.97 -35.29 -35.45
CA TYR A 525 4.72 -35.09 -36.67
C TYR A 525 4.69 -36.39 -37.49
N CYS A 526 4.47 -36.28 -38.79
CA CYS A 526 4.52 -37.39 -39.74
C CYS A 526 5.49 -37.02 -40.87
N ALA A 527 6.35 -37.96 -41.27
CA ALA A 527 7.18 -37.80 -42.47
C ALA A 527 6.30 -37.77 -43.74
N ASP A 528 6.81 -37.18 -44.83
CA ASP A 528 6.08 -36.88 -46.08
C ASP A 528 5.35 -38.06 -46.74
N HIS A 529 5.69 -39.30 -46.37
CA HIS A 529 5.16 -40.53 -46.93
C HIS A 529 4.16 -41.26 -46.02
N ILE A 530 3.77 -40.66 -44.88
CA ILE A 530 2.98 -41.31 -43.83
C ILE A 530 1.69 -40.54 -43.57
N LYS A 531 0.57 -41.27 -43.58
CA LYS A 531 -0.75 -40.71 -43.29
C LYS A 531 -0.88 -40.35 -41.81
N LYS A 532 -1.50 -39.20 -41.54
CA LYS A 532 -1.86 -38.76 -40.17
C LYS A 532 -2.75 -39.78 -39.48
N GLY A 533 -2.55 -39.95 -38.18
CA GLY A 533 -3.23 -40.98 -37.40
C GLY A 533 -4.61 -40.50 -36.96
N GLY A 534 -5.56 -41.42 -36.81
CA GLY A 534 -6.85 -41.10 -36.18
C GLY A 534 -6.64 -40.66 -34.72
N ALA A 535 -7.28 -39.57 -34.29
CA ALA A 535 -7.12 -39.03 -32.94
C ALA A 535 -7.43 -40.05 -31.83
N ASN A 536 -8.39 -40.95 -32.06
CA ASN A 536 -8.75 -42.04 -31.15
C ASN A 536 -7.66 -43.12 -31.06
N ALA A 537 -7.06 -43.49 -32.19
CA ALA A 537 -5.97 -44.46 -32.23
C ALA A 537 -4.73 -43.93 -31.50
N LEU A 538 -4.36 -42.67 -31.75
CA LEU A 538 -3.25 -42.00 -31.06
C LEU A 538 -3.49 -41.90 -29.56
N ALA A 539 -4.70 -41.52 -29.12
CA ALA A 539 -5.03 -41.39 -27.71
C ALA A 539 -4.90 -42.73 -26.96
N LYS A 540 -5.37 -43.84 -27.55
CA LYS A 540 -5.26 -45.18 -26.97
C LYS A 540 -3.82 -45.69 -26.92
N ILE A 541 -3.04 -45.47 -27.99
CA ILE A 541 -1.62 -45.84 -28.04
C ILE A 541 -0.82 -45.06 -26.99
N VAL A 542 -1.01 -43.74 -26.93
CA VAL A 542 -0.39 -42.87 -25.92
C VAL A 542 -0.78 -43.33 -24.51
N ALA A 543 -2.03 -43.70 -24.28
CA ALA A 543 -2.47 -44.17 -22.97
C ALA A 543 -1.75 -45.46 -22.54
N ALA A 544 -1.79 -46.50 -23.38
CA ALA A 544 -1.18 -47.79 -23.07
C ALA A 544 0.34 -47.70 -22.89
N ILE A 545 1.04 -46.96 -23.78
CA ILE A 545 2.49 -46.83 -23.73
C ILE A 545 2.93 -45.95 -22.57
N HIS A 546 2.16 -44.90 -22.24
CA HIS A 546 2.50 -44.03 -21.10
C HIS A 546 2.40 -44.76 -19.77
N ASP A 547 1.36 -45.57 -19.55
CA ASP A 547 1.23 -46.33 -18.30
C ASP A 547 2.39 -47.35 -18.15
N LEU A 548 2.83 -47.96 -19.26
CA LEU A 548 4.02 -48.82 -19.27
C LEU A 548 5.31 -48.02 -18.98
N ALA A 549 5.49 -46.86 -19.61
CA ALA A 549 6.69 -46.03 -19.46
C ALA A 549 6.82 -45.44 -18.05
N VAL A 550 5.71 -45.11 -17.38
CA VAL A 550 5.73 -44.66 -15.97
C VAL A 550 6.23 -45.77 -15.05
N SER A 551 5.86 -47.02 -15.30
CA SER A 551 6.26 -48.15 -14.45
C SER A 551 7.71 -48.61 -14.64
N ARG A 552 8.30 -48.38 -15.83
CA ARG A 552 9.58 -48.98 -16.24
C ARG A 552 10.64 -47.97 -16.72
N GLY A 553 10.29 -46.69 -16.81
CA GLY A 553 11.15 -45.66 -17.39
C GLY A 553 11.15 -45.67 -18.91
N THR A 554 12.25 -45.25 -19.53
CA THR A 554 12.41 -45.20 -20.99
C THR A 554 12.25 -46.58 -21.62
N LEU A 555 11.30 -46.73 -22.55
CA LEU A 555 11.03 -48.00 -23.23
C LEU A 555 11.55 -47.98 -24.66
N THR A 556 12.29 -49.02 -25.06
CA THR A 556 12.72 -49.23 -26.44
C THR A 556 12.17 -50.56 -26.93
N ILE A 557 11.32 -50.53 -27.95
CA ILE A 557 10.68 -51.72 -28.51
C ILE A 557 11.04 -51.82 -29.99
N ALA A 558 11.84 -52.82 -30.35
CA ALA A 558 12.29 -53.05 -31.71
C ALA A 558 11.23 -53.69 -32.61
N ASP A 559 10.30 -54.46 -32.03
CA ASP A 559 9.17 -55.09 -32.70
C ASP A 559 7.88 -54.90 -31.87
N ALA A 560 7.13 -53.84 -32.20
CA ALA A 560 5.91 -53.46 -31.50
C ALA A 560 4.72 -54.42 -31.74
N PRO A 561 4.50 -54.98 -32.94
CA PRO A 561 3.48 -56.00 -33.17
C PRO A 561 3.68 -57.29 -32.36
N ALA A 562 4.93 -57.75 -32.21
CA ALA A 562 5.28 -58.97 -31.47
C ALA A 562 5.35 -58.76 -29.93
N ALA A 563 5.46 -57.52 -29.46
CA ALA A 563 5.61 -57.22 -28.03
C ALA A 563 4.39 -57.67 -27.20
N PRO A 564 4.57 -58.50 -26.15
CA PRO A 564 3.46 -59.00 -25.33
C PRO A 564 2.78 -57.91 -24.50
N GLU A 565 3.47 -56.80 -24.25
CA GLU A 565 3.03 -55.66 -23.43
C GLU A 565 2.06 -54.74 -24.19
N LEU A 566 2.10 -54.76 -25.52
CA LEU A 566 1.26 -53.91 -26.38
C LEU A 566 0.03 -54.62 -26.95
N LYS A 567 -0.32 -55.81 -26.42
CA LYS A 567 -1.46 -56.62 -26.87
C LYS A 567 -2.77 -55.82 -26.93
N ALA A 568 -3.02 -54.96 -25.94
CA ALA A 568 -4.25 -54.17 -25.84
C ALA A 568 -4.41 -53.10 -26.94
N VAL A 569 -3.31 -52.66 -27.57
CA VAL A 569 -3.30 -51.61 -28.61
C VAL A 569 -2.83 -52.12 -29.97
N ARG A 570 -2.65 -53.44 -30.14
CA ARG A 570 -2.10 -54.06 -31.36
C ARG A 570 -2.86 -53.67 -32.64
N GLU A 571 -4.19 -53.61 -32.59
CA GLU A 571 -5.02 -53.19 -33.73
C GLU A 571 -4.72 -51.74 -34.16
N HIS A 572 -4.55 -50.84 -33.19
CA HIS A 572 -4.25 -49.43 -33.45
C HIS A 572 -2.78 -49.23 -33.88
N LEU A 573 -1.85 -50.07 -33.41
CA LEU A 573 -0.46 -50.08 -33.89
C LEU A 573 -0.37 -50.53 -35.35
N ALA A 574 -1.17 -51.54 -35.74
CA ALA A 574 -1.25 -52.01 -37.12
C ALA A 574 -1.90 -50.97 -38.04
N GLU A 575 -2.95 -50.26 -37.58
CA GLU A 575 -3.57 -49.15 -38.31
C GLU A 575 -2.57 -48.04 -38.66
N LEU A 576 -1.62 -47.75 -37.76
CA LEU A 576 -0.60 -46.71 -37.93
C LEU A 576 0.73 -47.25 -38.49
N SER A 577 0.78 -48.52 -38.89
CA SER A 577 1.97 -49.22 -39.39
C SER A 577 3.20 -49.11 -38.46
N ILE A 578 3.00 -49.21 -37.15
CA ILE A 578 4.06 -49.05 -36.14
C ILE A 578 4.85 -50.35 -35.98
N THR A 579 6.13 -50.34 -36.33
CA THR A 579 7.03 -51.50 -36.24
C THR A 579 8.00 -51.38 -35.07
N SER A 580 8.60 -50.21 -34.87
CA SER A 580 9.47 -49.95 -33.71
C SER A 580 9.12 -48.63 -33.04
N LEU A 581 9.33 -48.54 -31.72
CA LEU A 581 9.07 -47.33 -30.96
C LEU A 581 10.06 -47.12 -29.81
N LEU A 582 10.33 -45.85 -29.52
CA LEU A 582 11.03 -45.37 -28.33
C LEU A 582 10.07 -44.46 -27.56
N ALA A 583 9.92 -44.71 -26.27
CA ALA A 583 9.03 -43.97 -25.39
C ALA A 583 9.80 -43.35 -24.23
N LEU A 584 9.66 -42.04 -24.07
CA LEU A 584 10.32 -41.23 -23.05
C LEU A 584 9.24 -40.56 -22.18
N PRO A 585 9.09 -40.96 -20.90
CA PRO A 585 8.19 -40.26 -19.99
C PRO A 585 8.70 -38.85 -19.72
N LEU A 586 7.77 -37.88 -19.67
CA LEU A 586 8.02 -36.50 -19.33
C LEU A 586 7.57 -36.30 -17.87
N SER A 587 8.51 -36.27 -16.94
CA SER A 587 8.24 -36.17 -15.50
C SER A 587 8.94 -34.96 -14.88
N ASP A 588 8.26 -34.31 -13.93
CA ASP A 588 8.81 -33.28 -13.06
C ASP A 588 8.83 -33.80 -11.62
N GLY A 589 9.99 -34.31 -11.18
CA GLY A 589 10.10 -35.00 -9.90
C GLY A 589 9.16 -36.21 -9.80
N PRO A 590 8.25 -36.29 -8.80
CA PRO A 590 7.28 -37.38 -8.68
C PRO A 590 6.09 -37.26 -9.66
N ASP A 591 5.87 -36.08 -10.25
CA ASP A 591 4.69 -35.80 -11.07
C ASP A 591 4.94 -36.16 -12.55
N GLN A 592 4.03 -36.93 -13.12
CA GLN A 592 4.05 -37.29 -14.53
C GLN A 592 3.29 -36.25 -15.36
N VAL A 593 4.02 -35.52 -16.21
CA VAL A 593 3.51 -34.43 -17.05
C VAL A 593 2.99 -34.95 -18.39
N GLY A 594 3.65 -35.97 -18.96
CA GLY A 594 3.27 -36.53 -20.25
C GLY A 594 4.26 -37.56 -20.82
N ILE A 595 4.23 -37.73 -22.13
CA ILE A 595 5.09 -38.69 -22.85
C ILE A 595 5.53 -38.17 -24.22
N LEU A 596 6.75 -38.51 -24.61
CA LEU A 596 7.30 -38.34 -25.96
C LEU A 596 7.52 -39.73 -26.59
N LEU A 597 6.96 -39.95 -27.78
CA LEU A 597 7.06 -41.20 -28.53
C LEU A 597 7.72 -40.95 -29.88
N LEU A 598 8.77 -41.70 -30.18
CA LEU A 598 9.42 -41.74 -31.49
C LEU A 598 9.10 -43.09 -32.11
N VAL A 599 8.49 -43.06 -33.30
CA VAL A 599 7.85 -44.22 -33.91
C VAL A 599 8.36 -44.41 -35.33
N GLN A 600 8.57 -45.66 -35.72
CA GLN A 600 9.00 -46.04 -37.06
C GLN A 600 8.18 -47.17 -37.68
N THR A 601 8.04 -47.08 -39.01
CA THR A 601 7.38 -48.09 -39.87
C THR A 601 8.33 -49.18 -40.36
N SER A 602 9.60 -49.11 -39.96
CA SER A 602 10.64 -50.11 -40.19
C SER A 602 11.31 -50.48 -38.86
N PRO A 603 11.94 -51.66 -38.75
CA PRO A 603 12.74 -52.00 -37.59
C PRO A 603 13.92 -51.01 -37.45
N ARG A 604 14.03 -50.33 -36.31
CA ARG A 604 15.18 -49.48 -35.97
C ARG A 604 15.63 -49.72 -34.55
N GLY A 605 16.92 -49.96 -34.40
CA GLY A 605 17.60 -49.91 -33.11
C GLY A 605 17.96 -48.47 -32.75
N TRP A 606 17.74 -48.11 -31.49
CA TRP A 606 18.14 -46.81 -30.94
C TRP A 606 19.52 -46.95 -30.29
N HIS A 607 20.47 -46.11 -30.68
CA HIS A 607 21.80 -46.08 -30.04
C HIS A 607 21.71 -45.47 -28.64
N SER A 608 22.56 -45.91 -27.73
CA SER A 608 22.59 -45.40 -26.35
C SER A 608 22.85 -43.89 -26.29
N SER A 609 23.70 -43.35 -27.18
CA SER A 609 23.96 -41.91 -27.31
C SER A 609 22.71 -41.11 -27.68
N ASP A 610 21.93 -41.59 -28.66
CA ASP A 610 20.67 -40.95 -29.08
C ASP A 610 19.63 -40.94 -27.95
N ILE A 611 19.55 -42.02 -27.17
CA ILE A 611 18.62 -42.12 -26.03
C ILE A 611 18.98 -41.10 -24.95
N VAL A 612 20.27 -40.94 -24.63
CA VAL A 612 20.73 -39.94 -23.65
C VAL A 612 20.38 -38.53 -24.11
N VAL A 613 20.65 -38.21 -25.37
CA VAL A 613 20.36 -36.89 -25.95
C VAL A 613 18.85 -36.60 -25.94
N LEU A 614 18.04 -37.55 -26.38
CA LEU A 614 16.57 -37.41 -26.38
C LEU A 614 16.02 -37.31 -24.96
N LYS A 615 16.62 -37.99 -23.97
CA LYS A 615 16.27 -37.84 -22.56
C LYS A 615 16.59 -36.43 -22.05
N THR A 616 17.76 -35.88 -22.37
CA THR A 616 18.09 -34.50 -22.01
C THR A 616 17.10 -33.50 -22.64
N ILE A 617 16.69 -33.72 -23.88
CA ILE A 617 15.68 -32.88 -24.54
C ILE A 617 14.31 -33.05 -23.86
N SER A 618 13.92 -34.26 -23.46
CA SER A 618 12.70 -34.52 -22.67
C SER A 618 12.66 -33.71 -21.37
N ASP A 619 13.79 -33.64 -20.64
CA ASP A 619 13.88 -32.82 -19.43
C ASP A 619 13.68 -31.32 -19.75
N GLN A 620 14.28 -30.83 -20.84
CA GLN A 620 14.09 -29.44 -21.29
C GLN A 620 12.64 -29.14 -21.75
N ILE A 621 11.95 -30.13 -22.34
CA ILE A 621 10.53 -30.01 -22.71
C ILE A 621 9.66 -29.83 -21.48
N VAL A 622 9.89 -30.60 -20.40
CA VAL A 622 9.17 -30.47 -19.14
C VAL A 622 9.33 -29.06 -18.56
N ILE A 623 10.56 -28.55 -18.51
CA ILE A 623 10.84 -27.20 -18.02
C ILE A 623 10.13 -26.14 -18.89
N ALA A 624 10.18 -26.28 -20.21
CA ALA A 624 9.50 -25.37 -21.13
C ALA A 624 7.97 -25.38 -20.95
N LEU A 625 7.36 -26.55 -20.73
CA LEU A 625 5.93 -26.69 -20.45
C LEU A 625 5.53 -26.03 -19.13
N ASN A 626 6.32 -26.23 -18.07
CA ASN A 626 6.10 -25.59 -16.77
C ASN A 626 6.22 -24.06 -16.86
N ASN A 627 7.24 -23.57 -17.56
CA ASN A 627 7.45 -22.13 -17.78
C ASN A 627 6.27 -21.51 -18.56
N ALA A 628 5.75 -22.19 -19.59
CA ALA A 628 4.57 -21.74 -20.31
C ALA A 628 3.31 -21.74 -19.42
N GLY A 629 3.17 -22.73 -18.53
CA GLY A 629 2.09 -22.80 -17.55
C GLY A 629 2.14 -21.68 -16.50
N LEU A 630 3.32 -21.44 -15.91
CA LEU A 630 3.55 -20.37 -14.94
C LEU A 630 3.31 -18.99 -15.54
N ARG A 631 3.79 -18.73 -16.77
CA ARG A 631 3.53 -17.47 -17.47
C ARG A 631 2.03 -17.23 -17.67
N ARG A 632 1.27 -18.27 -18.00
CA ARG A 632 -0.19 -18.19 -18.12
C ARG A 632 -0.86 -17.93 -16.77
N LEU A 633 -0.43 -18.60 -15.70
CA LEU A 633 -0.98 -18.45 -14.36
C LEU A 633 -0.70 -17.06 -13.78
N VAL A 634 0.55 -16.60 -13.86
CA VAL A 634 0.98 -15.25 -13.46
C VAL A 634 0.20 -14.20 -14.24
N LYS A 635 0.02 -14.38 -15.55
CA LYS A 635 -0.81 -13.50 -16.38
C LYS A 635 -2.31 -13.58 -16.06
N SER A 636 -2.82 -14.66 -15.50
CA SER A 636 -4.23 -14.72 -15.07
C SER A 636 -4.46 -14.14 -13.68
N LEU A 637 -3.53 -14.36 -12.74
CA LEU A 637 -3.64 -13.93 -11.34
C LEU A 637 -3.31 -12.44 -11.16
N SER A 638 -2.44 -11.87 -11.98
CA SER A 638 -2.11 -10.43 -11.94
C SER A 638 -3.19 -9.52 -12.54
N VAL A 639 -4.15 -10.11 -13.27
CA VAL A 639 -4.97 -9.41 -14.26
C VAL A 639 -6.44 -9.22 -13.83
N THR A 640 -6.95 -10.00 -12.88
CA THR A 640 -8.31 -9.84 -12.34
C THR A 640 -8.30 -9.08 -11.02
N ASP A 641 -9.24 -8.16 -10.84
CA ASP A 641 -9.51 -7.50 -9.56
C ASP A 641 -10.19 -8.47 -8.59
N GLU A 642 -9.65 -8.60 -7.37
CA GLU A 642 -10.05 -9.61 -6.38
C GLU A 642 -11.49 -9.42 -5.87
N ARG A 643 -12.02 -8.20 -5.92
CA ARG A 643 -13.36 -7.87 -5.43
C ARG A 643 -14.45 -8.00 -6.50
N SER A 644 -14.14 -7.65 -7.74
CA SER A 644 -15.12 -7.65 -8.85
C SER A 644 -14.99 -8.88 -9.76
N GLY A 645 -13.86 -9.57 -9.74
CA GLY A 645 -13.54 -10.65 -10.68
C GLY A 645 -13.30 -10.18 -12.12
N LEU A 646 -13.32 -8.86 -12.37
CA LEU A 646 -13.19 -8.24 -13.69
C LEU A 646 -11.72 -7.97 -14.03
N LEU A 647 -11.43 -7.82 -15.33
CA LEU A 647 -10.09 -7.51 -15.80
C LEU A 647 -9.71 -6.07 -15.44
N LYS A 648 -8.48 -5.87 -14.96
CA LYS A 648 -7.89 -4.54 -14.80
C LYS A 648 -7.73 -3.85 -16.17
N ARG A 649 -7.83 -2.51 -16.18
CA ARG A 649 -7.83 -1.68 -17.39
C ARG A 649 -6.65 -1.96 -18.34
N ALA A 650 -5.43 -2.03 -17.82
CA ALA A 650 -4.23 -2.28 -18.63
C ALA A 650 -4.31 -3.65 -19.34
N SER A 651 -4.75 -4.67 -18.60
CA SER A 651 -4.86 -6.04 -19.06
C SER A 651 -5.98 -6.26 -20.08
N TYR A 652 -7.06 -5.46 -19.98
CA TYR A 652 -8.14 -5.45 -20.97
C TYR A 652 -7.66 -4.97 -22.34
N ILE A 653 -6.87 -3.90 -22.38
CA ILE A 653 -6.34 -3.37 -23.64
C ILE A 653 -5.44 -4.41 -24.30
N ASP A 654 -4.54 -5.03 -23.55
CA ASP A 654 -3.65 -6.07 -24.07
C ASP A 654 -4.41 -7.31 -24.57
N LEU A 655 -5.46 -7.74 -23.86
CA LEU A 655 -6.30 -8.87 -24.27
C LEU A 655 -7.14 -8.55 -25.50
N LEU A 656 -7.74 -7.36 -25.56
CA LEU A 656 -8.49 -6.87 -26.72
C LEU A 656 -7.58 -6.80 -27.95
N MET A 657 -6.36 -6.28 -27.80
CA MET A 657 -5.37 -6.25 -28.88
C MET A 657 -4.96 -7.66 -29.32
N ALA A 658 -4.81 -8.61 -28.39
CA ALA A 658 -4.49 -10.00 -28.71
C ALA A 658 -5.62 -10.72 -29.46
N GLU A 659 -6.88 -10.57 -29.02
CA GLU A 659 -8.04 -11.18 -29.68
C GLU A 659 -8.35 -10.51 -31.02
N THR A 660 -8.13 -9.20 -31.15
CA THR A 660 -8.23 -8.50 -32.44
C THR A 660 -7.17 -9.01 -33.41
N LYS A 661 -5.93 -9.22 -32.96
CA LYS A 661 -4.86 -9.85 -33.77
C LYS A 661 -5.22 -11.29 -34.17
N ARG A 662 -5.76 -12.09 -33.24
CA ARG A 662 -6.22 -13.46 -33.54
C ARG A 662 -7.34 -13.46 -34.57
N ALA A 663 -8.32 -12.56 -34.45
CA ALA A 663 -9.45 -12.47 -35.37
C ALA A 663 -9.05 -12.08 -36.79
N VAL A 664 -8.09 -11.15 -36.91
CA VAL A 664 -7.47 -10.79 -38.20
C VAL A 664 -6.75 -11.99 -38.83
N GLN A 665 -6.15 -12.87 -38.02
CA GLN A 665 -5.39 -14.03 -38.50
C GLN A 665 -6.26 -15.26 -38.79
N GLN A 666 -7.40 -15.43 -38.12
CA GLN A 666 -8.19 -16.67 -38.14
C GLN A 666 -9.60 -16.50 -38.75
N SER A 667 -10.00 -15.27 -39.11
CA SER A 667 -11.32 -14.91 -39.66
C SER A 667 -12.60 -15.09 -38.80
N PRO A 668 -12.60 -15.31 -37.47
CA PRO A 668 -13.84 -15.15 -36.70
C PRO A 668 -14.16 -13.66 -36.47
N PRO A 669 -15.45 -13.25 -36.47
CA PRO A 669 -15.84 -11.88 -36.14
C PRO A 669 -15.62 -11.58 -34.65
N VAL A 670 -15.03 -10.42 -34.35
CA VAL A 670 -14.90 -9.89 -32.99
C VAL A 670 -16.00 -8.87 -32.74
N THR A 671 -16.73 -9.05 -31.63
CA THR A 671 -17.74 -8.11 -31.16
C THR A 671 -17.29 -7.51 -29.84
N VAL A 672 -17.24 -6.17 -29.78
CA VAL A 672 -16.97 -5.41 -28.56
C VAL A 672 -18.28 -4.78 -28.08
N VAL A 673 -18.64 -5.00 -26.82
CA VAL A 673 -19.80 -4.38 -26.19
C VAL A 673 -19.33 -3.41 -25.11
N LEU A 674 -19.65 -2.12 -25.29
CA LEU A 674 -19.40 -1.07 -24.32
C LEU A 674 -20.71 -0.80 -23.57
N MET A 675 -20.72 -1.06 -22.27
CA MET A 675 -21.88 -0.77 -21.41
C MET A 675 -21.53 0.37 -20.45
N GLN A 676 -22.25 1.49 -20.58
CA GLN A 676 -22.10 2.63 -19.68
C GLN A 676 -23.24 2.60 -18.64
N PHE A 677 -22.86 2.45 -17.37
CA PHE A 677 -23.80 2.50 -16.25
C PHE A 677 -23.86 3.92 -15.67
N GLY A 678 -24.63 4.79 -16.33
CA GLY A 678 -24.84 6.18 -15.90
C GLY A 678 -23.61 7.09 -16.04
N LYS A 679 -23.70 8.30 -15.49
CA LYS A 679 -22.58 9.25 -15.38
C LYS A 679 -21.98 9.15 -13.98
N ASN A 680 -20.71 8.76 -13.89
CA ASN A 680 -20.02 8.44 -12.65
C ASN A 680 -20.12 9.57 -11.61
N ALA A 681 -19.87 10.81 -12.02
CA ALA A 681 -19.94 11.98 -11.15
C ALA A 681 -21.37 12.30 -10.64
N ALA A 682 -22.42 11.95 -11.38
CA ALA A 682 -23.81 12.17 -10.96
C ALA A 682 -24.28 11.03 -10.04
N MET A 683 -23.93 9.79 -10.37
CA MET A 683 -24.28 8.59 -9.59
C MET A 683 -23.60 8.57 -8.22
N VAL A 684 -22.32 8.92 -8.15
CA VAL A 684 -21.57 9.02 -6.90
C VAL A 684 -22.10 10.15 -6.02
N LYS A 685 -22.58 11.25 -6.63
CA LYS A 685 -23.15 12.40 -5.91
C LYS A 685 -24.56 12.14 -5.38
N GLU A 686 -25.38 11.36 -6.09
CA GLU A 686 -26.77 11.05 -5.68
C GLU A 686 -26.88 9.83 -4.75
N PHE A 687 -26.06 8.79 -4.96
CA PHE A 687 -26.22 7.51 -4.26
C PHE A 687 -25.01 7.14 -3.37
N GLY A 688 -23.90 7.87 -3.48
CA GLY A 688 -22.66 7.59 -2.75
C GLY A 688 -21.80 6.49 -3.39
N GLU A 689 -20.48 6.61 -3.26
CA GLU A 689 -19.48 5.72 -3.89
C GLU A 689 -19.69 4.25 -3.50
N ALA A 690 -20.02 4.00 -2.22
CA ALA A 690 -20.25 2.65 -1.70
C ALA A 690 -21.49 1.95 -2.29
N ALA A 691 -22.57 2.69 -2.57
CA ALA A 691 -23.79 2.11 -3.15
C ALA A 691 -23.58 1.77 -4.64
N VAL A 692 -22.83 2.62 -5.36
CA VAL A 692 -22.44 2.38 -6.75
C VAL A 692 -21.51 1.15 -6.84
N GLU A 693 -20.55 1.03 -5.93
CA GLU A 693 -19.63 -0.11 -5.87
C GLU A 693 -20.37 -1.42 -5.52
N ALA A 694 -21.31 -1.39 -4.57
CA ALA A 694 -22.15 -2.53 -4.22
C ALA A 694 -23.06 -2.98 -5.38
N ALA A 695 -23.65 -2.04 -6.12
CA ALA A 695 -24.43 -2.34 -7.31
C ALA A 695 -23.58 -3.03 -8.39
N MET A 696 -22.34 -2.57 -8.60
CA MET A 696 -21.41 -3.18 -9.55
C MET A 696 -20.98 -4.59 -9.13
N GLN A 697 -20.75 -4.81 -7.83
CA GLN A 697 -20.47 -6.14 -7.27
C GLN A 697 -21.66 -7.10 -7.40
N GLN A 698 -22.90 -6.59 -7.47
CA GLN A 698 -24.08 -7.42 -7.75
C GLN A 698 -24.33 -7.68 -9.24
N ILE A 699 -23.93 -6.75 -10.10
CA ILE A 699 -24.09 -6.87 -11.56
C ILE A 699 -23.02 -7.79 -12.16
N ALA A 700 -21.77 -7.70 -11.71
CA ALA A 700 -20.65 -8.50 -12.25
C ALA A 700 -20.93 -10.03 -12.24
N PRO A 701 -21.42 -10.65 -11.14
CA PRO A 701 -21.82 -12.06 -11.06
C PRO A 701 -22.91 -12.49 -12.06
N ARG A 702 -23.77 -11.55 -12.48
CA ARG A 702 -24.94 -11.83 -13.33
C ARG A 702 -24.63 -11.82 -14.82
N ILE A 703 -23.44 -11.37 -15.20
CA ILE A 703 -22.95 -11.46 -16.57
C ILE A 703 -22.52 -12.93 -16.81
N PRO A 704 -22.94 -13.60 -17.90
CA PRO A 704 -22.60 -15.00 -18.14
C PRO A 704 -21.08 -15.28 -18.20
N SER A 705 -20.60 -16.39 -17.61
CA SER A 705 -19.18 -16.78 -17.56
C SER A 705 -18.41 -16.88 -18.90
N PRO A 706 -19.02 -17.17 -20.07
CA PRO A 706 -18.28 -17.10 -21.33
C PRO A 706 -17.89 -15.67 -21.74
N LEU A 707 -18.54 -14.64 -21.20
CA LEU A 707 -18.16 -13.23 -21.40
C LEU A 707 -17.02 -12.78 -20.47
N TRP A 708 -16.91 -13.42 -19.29
CA TRP A 708 -15.89 -13.09 -18.28
C TRP A 708 -14.47 -13.39 -18.71
N LYS A 709 -14.29 -14.52 -19.42
CA LYS A 709 -12.96 -14.97 -19.80
C LYS A 709 -12.27 -14.05 -20.81
N ASN A 710 -13.04 -13.21 -21.53
CA ASN A 710 -12.52 -12.47 -22.67
C ASN A 710 -12.76 -10.94 -22.64
N CYS A 711 -13.83 -10.39 -22.04
CA CYS A 711 -14.24 -9.02 -22.42
C CYS A 711 -15.01 -8.20 -21.36
N VAL A 712 -14.56 -8.07 -20.11
CA VAL A 712 -15.17 -7.09 -19.18
C VAL A 712 -14.12 -6.38 -18.33
N SER A 713 -14.01 -5.06 -18.46
CA SER A 713 -13.23 -4.19 -17.59
C SER A 713 -14.05 -2.98 -17.13
N TRP A 714 -13.78 -2.50 -15.92
CA TRP A 714 -14.39 -1.29 -15.41
C TRP A 714 -13.54 -0.08 -15.81
N LEU A 715 -14.16 0.86 -16.51
CA LEU A 715 -13.58 2.15 -16.88
C LEU A 715 -14.31 3.23 -16.08
N PRO A 716 -13.70 3.82 -15.03
CA PRO A 716 -14.20 5.07 -14.51
C PRO A 716 -14.00 6.12 -15.60
N THR A 717 -15.11 6.64 -16.13
CA THR A 717 -15.11 7.93 -16.84
C THR A 717 -15.44 9.05 -15.88
#